data_AF-A0A2G8KKI1-F1
#
_entry.id   AF-A0A2G8KKI1-F1
#
_cell.length_a   1.000
_cell.length_b   1.000
_cell.length_c   1.000
_cell.angle_alpha   90.00
_cell.angle_beta   90.00
_cell.angle_gamma   90.00
#
_symmetry.space_group_name_H-M   'P 1'
#
loop_
_entity.id
_entity.type
_entity.pdbx_description
1 polymer ?
#
loop_
_entity_poly.entity_id
_entity_poly.type
_entity_poly.pdbx_seq_one_letter_code
_entity_poly.pdbx_strand_id
1 'polypeptide(L)'
;MIEWNFFQLANASVLPWIGPQEIYDGSTTNANVIQIFNTSAPSATVQSSFTMMTIKFRSDANSEGTGFRATWSTGCGGNLGALTGRITSQGYPSRYYDDNSHCEYIIEGQEGSKLLIFFDDRFDLEAGSDCAYDYLNFYEGRDSSGRLLGSFCDSIVPDQIETFGPVFVVFHTDGDTGGNGFGFRYEPGCGGTYTQESGTLGTPRHLDTYRNAQNCTFLIQVEEGKSVQLRFASFELEVHPACNYDYLVVYDGSNTSTPLTGKLCGNTPPDQLTSTANTMLLNFVTDSSRTFEGFQATYQAVFGPSAGCGGSVTADAGSIQSLDVDNNGEYEPYLSCTWNIALSDNNKNMRLEFEGDFDIASPSSGCIYDFLEIRDGFGRFAPLIGSYCGSVSPPAILLSGPQAYVRFLTDSRDSGAGFTLNYSAVNRTCGGTLQATNEVQVLQSPGYPNPYPDSTRCTWVISAADAFDKVLLTTTDIDIEDHTACMFDYVQISSFPLMRKYGFDLLQCSCSFRVLMVISYSIVVRTHLLHTDLSDKGTGYLSTDHNSAGRGFSINYQIADCNQNVTSGYGHLMSPGYPVSYHSNHDCTTRLTSPPGTFLTLYFDNFVLEIRDGPSSTSSEVFFGCGSFLPNPIFASSNQLYLKFFTDGSETFEGYQITYTSSSVSRGCGGPLAGTSGSFTEPKFPRGLPVQSHLRMNILQITATVNIRKFIIRFVTNSANAGDTVLFWFQSRIHKLNFSTLCEFSFLVSI
;
A
#
# COMPACT_ATOMS: atom_id res chain seq x y z
N MET A 1 -29.07 -38.82 -24.66
CA MET A 1 -28.48 -38.74 -23.31
C MET A 1 -29.53 -39.21 -22.34
N ILE A 2 -29.20 -40.20 -21.51
CA ILE A 2 -30.08 -40.66 -20.46
C ILE A 2 -29.34 -40.39 -19.16
N GLU A 3 -29.86 -39.47 -18.36
CA GLU A 3 -29.37 -39.18 -17.01
C GLU A 3 -30.08 -40.11 -16.04
N TRP A 4 -29.29 -40.78 -15.20
CA TRP A 4 -29.82 -41.63 -14.15
C TRP A 4 -29.27 -41.15 -12.81
N ASN A 5 -30.18 -40.89 -11.87
CA ASN A 5 -29.84 -40.60 -10.48
C ASN A 5 -29.92 -41.92 -9.72
N PHE A 6 -28.78 -42.42 -9.25
CA PHE A 6 -28.70 -43.65 -8.46
C PHE A 6 -28.13 -43.36 -7.07
N PHE A 7 -28.53 -44.19 -6.11
CA PHE A 7 -27.96 -44.22 -4.76
C PHE A 7 -26.81 -45.26 -4.75
N GLN A 8 -25.59 -44.75 -4.63
CA GLN A 8 -24.22 -45.34 -4.54
C GLN A 8 -23.89 -46.86 -4.71
N LEU A 9 -22.99 -47.08 -5.71
CA LEU A 9 -21.98 -48.14 -6.03
C LEU A 9 -22.25 -49.15 -7.18
N ALA A 10 -21.23 -49.55 -7.94
CA ALA A 10 -21.38 -50.43 -9.10
C ALA A 10 -20.09 -51.16 -9.43
N ASN A 11 -20.06 -52.49 -9.36
CA ASN A 11 -19.05 -53.28 -10.09
C ASN A 11 -19.60 -53.63 -11.47
N ALA A 12 -18.86 -53.28 -12.52
CA ALA A 12 -19.08 -53.79 -13.86
C ALA A 12 -17.91 -54.70 -14.25
N SER A 13 -18.11 -55.61 -15.18
CA SER A 13 -17.08 -56.35 -15.91
C SER A 13 -17.40 -56.24 -17.40
N VAL A 14 -16.39 -56.13 -18.26
CA VAL A 14 -16.54 -55.54 -19.61
C VAL A 14 -16.15 -56.50 -20.74
N LEU A 15 -16.76 -56.29 -21.93
CA LEU A 15 -16.17 -56.13 -23.27
C LEU A 15 -17.22 -55.47 -24.23
N PRO A 16 -16.88 -54.79 -25.36
CA PRO A 16 -16.14 -53.53 -25.56
C PRO A 16 -17.01 -52.39 -26.18
N TRP A 17 -16.98 -51.13 -25.70
CA TRP A 17 -17.78 -50.01 -26.27
C TRP A 17 -17.05 -48.64 -26.30
N ILE A 18 -17.33 -47.82 -27.34
CA ILE A 18 -16.51 -46.67 -27.80
C ILE A 18 -17.07 -45.31 -27.31
N GLY A 19 -17.01 -45.07 -26.01
CA GLY A 19 -17.22 -43.75 -25.42
C GLY A 19 -16.92 -43.71 -23.92
N PRO A 20 -16.23 -42.66 -23.40
CA PRO A 20 -15.93 -42.57 -21.97
C PRO A 20 -17.19 -42.38 -21.14
N GLN A 21 -17.33 -43.23 -20.13
CA GLN A 21 -18.34 -43.11 -19.09
C GLN A 21 -17.71 -42.36 -17.92
N GLU A 22 -18.38 -41.30 -17.48
CA GLU A 22 -17.89 -40.40 -16.45
C GLU A 22 -18.77 -40.58 -15.19
N ILE A 23 -18.14 -40.86 -14.06
CA ILE A 23 -18.77 -40.90 -12.74
C ILE A 23 -18.43 -39.61 -12.02
N TYR A 24 -19.45 -38.93 -11.50
CA TYR A 24 -19.33 -37.64 -10.82
C TYR A 24 -19.71 -37.76 -9.35
N ASP A 25 -18.95 -37.06 -8.51
CA ASP A 25 -19.07 -37.03 -7.05
C ASP A 25 -20.14 -36.01 -6.60
N GLY A 26 -21.41 -36.34 -6.86
CA GLY A 26 -22.53 -35.49 -6.50
C GLY A 26 -23.78 -35.75 -7.34
N SER A 27 -24.76 -34.87 -7.20
CA SER A 27 -26.09 -34.97 -7.82
C SER A 27 -26.18 -34.45 -9.25
N THR A 28 -25.09 -33.91 -9.81
CA THR A 28 -25.07 -33.35 -11.17
C THR A 28 -23.76 -33.65 -11.90
N THR A 29 -23.75 -33.48 -13.23
CA THR A 29 -22.55 -33.57 -14.06
C THR A 29 -21.61 -32.37 -13.95
N ASN A 30 -21.92 -31.38 -13.10
CA ASN A 30 -21.03 -30.26 -12.80
C ASN A 30 -20.11 -30.56 -11.60
N ALA A 31 -20.32 -31.70 -10.92
CA ALA A 31 -19.50 -32.11 -9.79
C ALA A 31 -18.12 -32.66 -10.24
N ASN A 32 -17.25 -32.97 -9.27
CA ASN A 32 -15.92 -33.51 -9.56
C ASN A 32 -16.03 -34.92 -10.17
N VAL A 33 -15.20 -35.22 -11.18
CA VAL A 33 -15.17 -36.55 -11.81
C VAL A 33 -14.38 -37.52 -10.91
N ILE A 34 -15.04 -38.56 -10.37
CA ILE A 34 -14.42 -39.60 -9.56
C ILE A 34 -13.61 -40.55 -10.44
N GLN A 35 -14.20 -40.97 -11.56
CA GLN A 35 -13.59 -41.94 -12.45
C GLN A 35 -14.12 -41.81 -13.88
N ILE A 36 -13.23 -42.03 -14.85
CA ILE A 36 -13.56 -42.20 -16.26
C ILE A 36 -13.15 -43.60 -16.69
N PHE A 37 -14.04 -44.33 -17.34
CA PHE A 37 -13.73 -45.66 -17.85
C PHE A 37 -14.36 -45.90 -19.23
N ASN A 38 -13.68 -46.72 -20.02
CA ASN A 38 -14.04 -47.05 -21.39
C ASN A 38 -14.41 -48.54 -21.50
N THR A 39 -13.49 -49.35 -22.01
CA THR A 39 -13.68 -50.77 -22.35
C THR A 39 -13.27 -51.74 -21.24
N SER A 40 -12.91 -51.23 -20.06
CA SER A 40 -12.53 -52.03 -18.90
C SER A 40 -13.12 -51.40 -17.66
N ALA A 41 -13.68 -52.23 -16.79
CA ALA A 41 -14.23 -51.75 -15.54
C ALA A 41 -13.09 -51.25 -14.64
N PRO A 42 -13.40 -50.34 -13.72
CA PRO A 42 -12.46 -49.97 -12.66
C PRO A 42 -11.92 -51.23 -11.97
N SER A 43 -10.61 -51.26 -11.70
CA SER A 43 -9.96 -52.37 -10.99
C SER A 43 -10.33 -52.43 -9.50
N ALA A 44 -10.94 -51.37 -8.98
CA ALA A 44 -11.42 -51.24 -7.61
C ALA A 44 -12.81 -50.59 -7.59
N THR A 45 -13.56 -50.79 -6.51
CA THR A 45 -14.89 -50.19 -6.32
C THR A 45 -14.78 -48.67 -6.22
N VAL A 46 -15.61 -47.94 -6.98
CA VAL A 46 -15.58 -46.48 -7.11
C VAL A 46 -16.45 -45.82 -6.04
N GLN A 47 -15.85 -45.19 -5.02
CA GLN A 47 -16.58 -44.56 -3.90
C GLN A 47 -16.87 -43.07 -4.14
N SER A 48 -18.02 -42.59 -3.70
CA SER A 48 -18.37 -41.17 -3.71
C SER A 48 -18.33 -40.61 -2.29
N SER A 49 -17.97 -39.34 -2.15
CA SER A 49 -17.96 -38.62 -0.87
C SER A 49 -19.33 -38.07 -0.47
N PHE A 50 -20.34 -38.19 -1.34
CA PHE A 50 -21.71 -37.70 -1.14
C PHE A 50 -22.74 -38.83 -1.14
N THR A 51 -23.92 -38.55 -0.59
CA THR A 51 -25.08 -39.45 -0.62
C THR A 51 -25.71 -39.63 -2.00
N MET A 52 -25.18 -38.94 -3.03
CA MET A 52 -25.65 -38.97 -4.41
C MET A 52 -24.46 -39.05 -5.38
N MET A 53 -24.57 -39.93 -6.37
CA MET A 53 -23.58 -40.10 -7.44
C MET A 53 -24.28 -39.97 -8.79
N THR A 54 -23.66 -39.25 -9.71
CA THR A 54 -24.16 -39.09 -11.08
C THR A 54 -23.31 -39.89 -12.05
N ILE A 55 -23.94 -40.71 -12.87
CA ILE A 55 -23.24 -41.51 -13.90
C ILE A 55 -23.70 -41.02 -15.28
N LYS A 56 -22.77 -40.49 -16.07
CA LYS A 56 -23.05 -40.02 -17.42
C LYS A 56 -22.69 -41.09 -18.45
N PHE A 57 -23.72 -41.66 -19.06
CA PHE A 57 -23.59 -42.62 -20.16
C PHE A 57 -23.67 -41.92 -21.52
N ARG A 58 -22.68 -42.16 -22.38
CA ARG A 58 -22.62 -41.63 -23.77
C ARG A 58 -22.62 -42.79 -24.76
N SER A 59 -23.50 -42.72 -25.76
CA SER A 59 -23.60 -43.67 -26.88
C SER A 59 -23.64 -42.93 -28.22
N ASP A 60 -23.35 -43.63 -29.32
CA ASP A 60 -23.47 -43.12 -30.69
C ASP A 60 -24.53 -43.89 -31.50
N ALA A 61 -24.71 -43.52 -32.76
CA ALA A 61 -25.69 -44.12 -33.68
C ALA A 61 -25.12 -45.29 -34.52
N ASN A 62 -23.84 -45.64 -34.35
CA ASN A 62 -23.11 -46.46 -35.30
C ASN A 62 -22.75 -47.85 -34.79
N SER A 63 -22.92 -48.13 -33.48
CA SER A 63 -22.55 -49.40 -32.88
C SER A 63 -23.39 -49.73 -31.63
N GLU A 64 -23.79 -51.00 -31.44
CA GLU A 64 -24.64 -51.46 -30.31
C GLU A 64 -24.11 -52.68 -29.54
N GLY A 65 -24.17 -52.62 -28.21
CA GLY A 65 -23.54 -53.60 -27.29
C GLY A 65 -24.41 -54.33 -26.30
N THR A 66 -23.81 -55.25 -25.55
CA THR A 66 -24.49 -56.00 -24.47
C THR A 66 -24.84 -55.16 -23.23
N GLY A 67 -24.43 -53.89 -23.20
CA GLY A 67 -24.66 -52.97 -22.06
C GLY A 67 -23.73 -53.24 -20.87
N PHE A 68 -24.06 -52.65 -19.72
CA PHE A 68 -23.37 -52.88 -18.45
C PHE A 68 -24.38 -53.21 -17.34
N ARG A 69 -23.94 -53.98 -16.35
CA ARG A 69 -24.65 -54.16 -15.08
C ARG A 69 -23.84 -53.53 -13.97
N ALA A 70 -24.53 -52.74 -13.15
CA ALA A 70 -24.02 -52.05 -11.99
C ALA A 70 -24.77 -52.58 -10.76
N THR A 71 -24.04 -52.90 -9.68
CA THR A 71 -24.62 -53.32 -8.40
C THR A 71 -24.11 -52.47 -7.25
N TRP A 72 -25.03 -52.00 -6.42
CA TRP A 72 -24.77 -50.95 -5.44
C TRP A 72 -25.09 -51.40 -4.03
N SER A 73 -24.39 -50.83 -3.05
CA SER A 73 -24.55 -51.10 -1.62
C SER A 73 -24.19 -49.85 -0.84
N THR A 74 -25.01 -49.52 0.17
CA THR A 74 -24.70 -48.47 1.14
C THR A 74 -23.58 -48.98 2.06
N GLY A 75 -22.41 -48.34 1.98
CA GLY A 75 -21.31 -48.55 2.92
C GLY A 75 -20.98 -47.24 3.64
N CYS A 76 -20.04 -47.30 4.56
CA CYS A 76 -19.56 -46.15 5.33
C CYS A 76 -18.03 -46.17 5.45
N GLY A 77 -17.43 -45.01 5.67
CA GLY A 77 -15.98 -44.83 5.73
C GLY A 77 -15.32 -44.42 4.41
N GLY A 78 -14.07 -43.98 4.48
CA GLY A 78 -13.26 -43.52 3.34
C GLY A 78 -12.30 -42.37 3.68
N ASN A 79 -11.38 -42.08 2.76
CA ASN A 79 -10.50 -40.90 2.86
C ASN A 79 -11.10 -39.70 2.10
N LEU A 80 -11.31 -38.60 2.80
CA LEU A 80 -11.99 -37.41 2.34
C LEU A 80 -10.99 -36.28 2.16
N GLY A 81 -10.56 -36.09 0.90
CA GLY A 81 -9.62 -35.02 0.51
C GLY A 81 -10.28 -33.68 0.15
N ALA A 82 -11.61 -33.60 0.10
CA ALA A 82 -12.32 -32.36 -0.15
C ALA A 82 -12.24 -31.43 1.07
N LEU A 83 -11.97 -30.13 0.87
CA LEU A 83 -11.82 -29.14 1.94
C LEU A 83 -13.09 -28.95 2.80
N THR A 84 -14.25 -29.22 2.21
CA THR A 84 -15.54 -29.20 2.89
C THR A 84 -16.28 -30.49 2.57
N GLY A 85 -17.05 -31.01 3.53
CA GLY A 85 -17.89 -32.17 3.30
C GLY A 85 -18.91 -32.38 4.40
N ARG A 86 -19.79 -33.37 4.22
CA ARG A 86 -20.82 -33.74 5.19
C ARG A 86 -20.86 -35.26 5.31
N ILE A 87 -20.82 -35.74 6.55
CA ILE A 87 -20.86 -37.15 6.91
C ILE A 87 -22.12 -37.38 7.73
N THR A 88 -22.86 -38.43 7.37
CA THR A 88 -24.08 -38.82 8.08
C THR A 88 -24.05 -40.32 8.32
N SER A 89 -24.63 -40.77 9.41
CA SER A 89 -24.89 -42.21 9.60
C SER A 89 -25.89 -42.73 8.57
N GLN A 90 -25.95 -44.04 8.41
CA GLN A 90 -26.93 -44.74 7.59
C GLN A 90 -28.35 -44.34 8.05
N GLY A 91 -29.27 -44.11 7.10
CA GLY A 91 -30.66 -43.79 7.42
C GLY A 91 -30.94 -42.36 7.93
N TYR A 92 -29.93 -41.60 8.36
CA TYR A 92 -30.12 -40.26 8.90
C TYR A 92 -30.75 -39.29 7.88
N PRO A 93 -31.71 -38.42 8.28
CA PRO A 93 -32.29 -38.29 9.62
C PRO A 93 -33.60 -39.08 9.81
N SER A 94 -33.99 -39.90 8.83
CA SER A 94 -35.37 -40.41 8.70
C SER A 94 -35.56 -41.86 9.15
N ARG A 95 -34.46 -42.60 9.32
CA ARG A 95 -34.41 -43.97 9.80
C ARG A 95 -33.27 -44.13 10.79
N TYR A 96 -33.38 -45.16 11.62
CA TYR A 96 -32.29 -45.61 12.47
C TYR A 96 -31.11 -46.10 11.64
N TYR A 97 -29.92 -45.97 12.20
CA TYR A 97 -28.70 -46.50 11.60
C TYR A 97 -28.69 -48.03 11.67
N ASP A 98 -27.81 -48.66 10.90
CA ASP A 98 -27.72 -50.11 10.79
C ASP A 98 -26.91 -50.70 11.96
N ASP A 99 -27.43 -51.75 12.60
CA ASP A 99 -26.75 -52.51 13.66
C ASP A 99 -25.45 -53.18 13.15
N ASN A 100 -24.47 -53.38 14.04
CA ASN A 100 -23.17 -54.00 13.79
C ASN A 100 -22.33 -53.30 12.69
N SER A 101 -22.57 -52.01 12.47
CA SER A 101 -21.79 -51.15 11.60
C SER A 101 -20.45 -50.74 12.23
N HIS A 102 -19.39 -50.72 11.42
CA HIS A 102 -18.08 -50.14 11.77
C HIS A 102 -17.57 -49.32 10.59
N CYS A 103 -17.46 -48.02 10.78
CA CYS A 103 -17.18 -47.03 9.75
C CYS A 103 -15.96 -46.19 10.15
N GLU A 104 -14.98 -46.09 9.26
CA GLU A 104 -13.75 -45.33 9.50
C GLU A 104 -13.56 -44.26 8.43
N TYR A 105 -13.47 -43.00 8.85
CA TYR A 105 -13.27 -41.87 7.96
C TYR A 105 -11.94 -41.18 8.27
N ILE A 106 -11.24 -40.75 7.23
CA ILE A 106 -10.09 -39.85 7.35
C ILE A 106 -10.50 -38.53 6.70
N ILE A 107 -10.53 -37.44 7.46
CA ILE A 107 -10.76 -36.10 6.94
C ILE A 107 -9.40 -35.43 6.81
N GLU A 108 -9.00 -35.14 5.58
CA GLU A 108 -7.75 -34.42 5.32
C GLU A 108 -7.98 -32.93 5.62
N GLY A 109 -7.11 -32.36 6.47
CA GLY A 109 -7.09 -30.91 6.71
C GLY A 109 -6.21 -30.19 5.70
N GLN A 110 -6.48 -28.91 5.49
CA GLN A 110 -5.54 -28.05 4.77
C GLN A 110 -4.31 -27.77 5.64
N GLU A 111 -3.13 -27.91 5.06
CA GLU A 111 -1.87 -27.65 5.76
C GLU A 111 -1.85 -26.23 6.35
N GLY A 112 -1.45 -26.13 7.62
CA GLY A 112 -1.36 -24.85 8.34
C GLY A 112 -2.71 -24.19 8.67
N SER A 113 -3.85 -24.82 8.37
CA SER A 113 -5.19 -24.32 8.73
C SER A 113 -5.88 -25.26 9.71
N LYS A 114 -6.71 -24.70 10.58
CA LYS A 114 -7.60 -25.51 11.42
C LYS A 114 -8.70 -26.17 10.59
N LEU A 115 -9.28 -27.23 11.10
CA LEU A 115 -10.46 -27.92 10.62
C LEU A 115 -11.58 -27.71 11.65
N LEU A 116 -12.75 -27.27 11.19
CA LEU A 116 -13.94 -27.11 12.01
C LEU A 116 -14.94 -28.20 11.67
N ILE A 117 -15.49 -28.85 12.69
CA ILE A 117 -16.51 -29.90 12.58
C ILE A 117 -17.76 -29.44 13.31
N PHE A 118 -18.86 -29.32 12.58
CA PHE A 118 -20.17 -28.87 13.06
C PHE A 118 -21.15 -30.01 13.03
N PHE A 119 -21.73 -30.34 14.18
CA PHE A 119 -22.81 -31.31 14.28
C PHE A 119 -24.13 -30.68 13.85
N ASP A 120 -24.98 -31.48 13.20
CA ASP A 120 -26.36 -31.10 12.90
C ASP A 120 -27.19 -30.98 14.19
N ASP A 121 -28.36 -30.38 14.09
CA ASP A 121 -29.30 -30.16 15.20
C ASP A 121 -29.92 -31.45 15.77
N ARG A 122 -29.67 -32.61 15.15
CA ARG A 122 -30.10 -33.92 15.60
C ARG A 122 -28.91 -34.87 15.72
N PHE A 123 -28.77 -35.44 16.90
CA PHE A 123 -27.78 -36.44 17.26
C PHE A 123 -28.45 -37.44 18.20
N ASP A 124 -28.40 -38.73 17.88
CA ASP A 124 -29.05 -39.77 18.67
C ASP A 124 -28.40 -41.14 18.44
N LEU A 125 -27.52 -41.52 19.37
CA LEU A 125 -26.84 -42.82 19.42
C LEU A 125 -27.20 -43.56 20.72
N GLU A 126 -27.13 -44.90 20.70
CA GLU A 126 -27.34 -45.71 21.89
C GLU A 126 -26.35 -45.30 23.00
N ALA A 127 -26.91 -44.96 24.17
CA ALA A 127 -26.12 -44.50 25.30
C ALA A 127 -25.60 -45.68 26.14
N GLY A 128 -24.30 -45.68 26.42
CA GLY A 128 -23.66 -46.64 27.33
C GLY A 128 -22.68 -45.95 28.28
N SER A 129 -22.35 -46.60 29.40
CA SER A 129 -21.26 -46.12 30.26
C SER A 129 -19.95 -46.09 29.45
N ASP A 130 -19.29 -44.93 29.41
CA ASP A 130 -18.09 -44.70 28.60
C ASP A 130 -18.27 -45.04 27.10
N CYS A 131 -19.50 -44.89 26.58
CA CYS A 131 -19.84 -45.18 25.19
C CYS A 131 -19.50 -46.61 24.75
N ALA A 132 -19.73 -47.59 25.63
CA ALA A 132 -19.39 -49.00 25.40
C ALA A 132 -20.27 -49.73 24.36
N TYR A 133 -21.42 -49.18 23.99
CA TYR A 133 -22.33 -49.74 22.98
C TYR A 133 -22.04 -49.09 21.61
N ASP A 134 -22.80 -48.04 21.27
CA ASP A 134 -22.63 -47.29 20.04
C ASP A 134 -21.86 -45.99 20.30
N TYR A 135 -20.94 -45.65 19.40
CA TYR A 135 -20.12 -44.46 19.57
C TYR A 135 -19.65 -43.83 18.27
N LEU A 136 -19.47 -42.51 18.31
CA LEU A 136 -18.76 -41.73 17.33
C LEU A 136 -17.52 -41.08 17.96
N ASN A 137 -16.35 -41.58 17.59
CA ASN A 137 -15.06 -41.10 18.10
C ASN A 137 -14.32 -40.27 17.06
N PHE A 138 -13.64 -39.22 17.52
CA PHE A 138 -12.76 -38.40 16.71
C PHE A 138 -11.34 -38.43 17.29
N TYR A 139 -10.33 -38.67 16.47
CA TYR A 139 -8.93 -38.71 16.83
C TYR A 139 -8.13 -37.74 15.97
N GLU A 140 -7.10 -37.11 16.54
CA GLU A 140 -6.09 -36.40 15.76
C GLU A 140 -5.26 -37.39 14.94
N GLY A 141 -4.95 -37.07 13.69
CA GLY A 141 -4.13 -37.92 12.83
C GLY A 141 -4.95 -38.77 11.86
N ARG A 142 -4.32 -39.84 11.37
CA ARG A 142 -4.90 -40.74 10.33
C ARG A 142 -5.40 -42.06 10.91
N ASP A 143 -5.24 -42.28 12.21
CA ASP A 143 -5.58 -43.51 12.89
C ASP A 143 -5.96 -43.25 14.36
N SER A 144 -6.31 -44.31 15.09
CA SER A 144 -6.71 -44.25 16.50
C SER A 144 -5.54 -44.15 17.48
N SER A 145 -4.29 -44.03 17.02
CA SER A 145 -3.13 -43.84 17.90
C SER A 145 -2.97 -42.40 18.37
N GLY A 146 -3.58 -41.45 17.65
CA GLY A 146 -3.57 -40.05 18.03
C GLY A 146 -4.51 -39.72 19.19
N ARG A 147 -4.47 -38.45 19.59
CA ARG A 147 -5.24 -37.96 20.74
C ARG A 147 -6.74 -38.02 20.43
N LEU A 148 -7.52 -38.61 21.33
CA LEU A 148 -8.98 -38.60 21.27
C LEU A 148 -9.50 -37.16 21.49
N LEU A 149 -10.16 -36.60 20.47
CA LEU A 149 -10.80 -35.29 20.48
C LEU A 149 -12.17 -35.33 21.18
N GLY A 150 -12.89 -36.44 21.01
CA GLY A 150 -14.19 -36.66 21.64
C GLY A 150 -14.71 -38.07 21.35
N SER A 151 -15.51 -38.59 22.28
CA SER A 151 -16.28 -39.82 22.14
C SER A 151 -17.73 -39.49 22.47
N PHE A 152 -18.62 -39.72 21.52
CA PHE A 152 -20.01 -39.30 21.61
C PHE A 152 -20.94 -40.50 21.46
N CYS A 153 -21.84 -40.64 22.42
CA CYS A 153 -22.91 -41.61 22.51
C CYS A 153 -23.99 -40.96 23.37
N ASP A 154 -25.28 -41.22 23.13
CA ASP A 154 -26.46 -40.49 23.63
C ASP A 154 -27.14 -39.56 22.60
N SER A 155 -28.15 -38.83 23.07
CA SER A 155 -28.98 -37.91 22.28
C SER A 155 -28.60 -36.42 22.47
N ILE A 156 -27.43 -36.12 23.04
CA ILE A 156 -26.92 -34.76 23.21
C ILE A 156 -26.10 -34.37 21.98
N VAL A 157 -26.47 -33.26 21.34
CA VAL A 157 -25.71 -32.71 20.21
C VAL A 157 -24.34 -32.24 20.72
N PRO A 158 -23.22 -32.76 20.20
CA PRO A 158 -21.90 -32.34 20.64
C PRO A 158 -21.57 -30.89 20.25
N ASP A 159 -20.71 -30.26 21.06
CA ASP A 159 -20.13 -28.97 20.71
C ASP A 159 -19.26 -29.07 19.46
N GLN A 160 -19.09 -27.94 18.78
CA GLN A 160 -18.21 -27.83 17.61
C GLN A 160 -16.77 -28.26 17.98
N ILE A 161 -16.18 -29.12 17.15
CA ILE A 161 -14.78 -29.50 17.29
C ILE A 161 -13.93 -28.60 16.40
N GLU A 162 -12.87 -28.03 16.98
CA GLU A 162 -11.85 -27.26 16.29
C GLU A 162 -10.49 -27.91 16.53
N THR A 163 -9.85 -28.37 15.45
CA THR A 163 -8.59 -29.12 15.53
C THR A 163 -7.73 -28.88 14.30
N PHE A 164 -6.49 -29.36 14.29
CA PHE A 164 -5.69 -29.45 13.07
C PHE A 164 -5.92 -30.81 12.39
N GLY A 165 -5.93 -30.85 11.06
CA GLY A 165 -6.04 -32.10 10.32
C GLY A 165 -4.70 -32.83 10.16
N PRO A 166 -4.70 -34.09 9.72
CA PRO A 166 -5.87 -34.94 9.44
C PRO A 166 -6.64 -35.35 10.71
N VAL A 167 -7.92 -35.71 10.56
CA VAL A 167 -8.78 -36.23 11.65
C VAL A 167 -9.30 -37.60 11.28
N PHE A 168 -9.13 -38.56 12.19
CA PHE A 168 -9.65 -39.92 12.04
C PHE A 168 -10.95 -40.07 12.83
N VAL A 169 -12.02 -40.49 12.15
CA VAL A 169 -13.35 -40.62 12.74
C VAL A 169 -13.77 -42.08 12.69
N VAL A 170 -14.26 -42.59 13.82
CA VAL A 170 -14.75 -43.97 13.94
C VAL A 170 -16.19 -43.95 14.40
N PHE A 171 -17.09 -44.51 13.61
CA PHE A 171 -18.46 -44.80 14.03
C PHE A 171 -18.65 -46.31 14.17
N HIS A 172 -19.02 -46.76 15.37
CA HIS A 172 -19.20 -48.17 15.68
C HIS A 172 -20.57 -48.37 16.34
N THR A 173 -21.22 -49.48 16.02
CA THR A 173 -22.52 -49.88 16.58
C THR A 173 -22.54 -51.36 16.94
N ASP A 174 -23.34 -51.73 17.94
CA ASP A 174 -23.54 -53.12 18.35
C ASP A 174 -24.81 -53.75 17.74
N GLY A 175 -25.33 -54.85 18.32
CA GLY A 175 -26.45 -55.62 17.78
C GLY A 175 -27.84 -55.25 18.29
N ASP A 176 -27.97 -54.19 19.10
CA ASP A 176 -29.21 -53.77 19.76
C ASP A 176 -29.83 -52.49 19.12
N THR A 177 -30.92 -51.97 19.71
CA THR A 177 -31.78 -50.93 19.07
C THR A 177 -31.11 -49.56 18.93
N GLY A 178 -30.76 -49.19 17.70
CA GLY A 178 -30.17 -47.88 17.39
C GLY A 178 -31.11 -46.67 17.44
N GLY A 179 -30.51 -45.47 17.54
CA GLY A 179 -31.17 -44.16 17.47
C GLY A 179 -31.23 -43.56 16.06
N ASN A 180 -31.71 -42.32 15.95
CA ASN A 180 -31.83 -41.60 14.66
C ASN A 180 -30.48 -41.28 13.99
N GLY A 181 -29.37 -41.49 14.68
CA GLY A 181 -28.01 -41.35 14.16
C GLY A 181 -27.48 -39.92 14.22
N PHE A 182 -26.55 -39.60 13.33
CA PHE A 182 -25.88 -38.29 13.31
C PHE A 182 -25.71 -37.75 11.90
N GLY A 183 -25.58 -36.44 11.83
CA GLY A 183 -24.98 -35.74 10.71
C GLY A 183 -23.99 -34.71 11.23
N PHE A 184 -22.84 -34.59 10.59
CA PHE A 184 -21.92 -33.48 10.80
C PHE A 184 -21.33 -33.01 9.48
N ARG A 185 -21.04 -31.72 9.40
CA ARG A 185 -20.28 -31.14 8.30
C ARG A 185 -18.92 -30.68 8.79
N TYR A 186 -17.94 -30.74 7.92
CA TYR A 186 -16.61 -30.22 8.20
C TYR A 186 -16.23 -29.18 7.14
N GLU A 187 -15.44 -28.20 7.54
CA GLU A 187 -14.99 -27.11 6.68
C GLU A 187 -13.68 -26.51 7.20
N PRO A 188 -12.94 -25.76 6.36
CA PRO A 188 -11.70 -25.12 6.79
C PRO A 188 -11.99 -24.07 7.88
N GLY A 189 -11.23 -24.15 8.96
CA GLY A 189 -11.09 -23.14 9.99
C GLY A 189 -9.96 -22.17 9.67
N CYS A 190 -9.81 -21.14 10.49
CA CYS A 190 -8.81 -20.11 10.31
C CYS A 190 -7.69 -20.17 11.34
N GLY A 191 -6.52 -19.63 10.99
CA GLY A 191 -5.34 -19.64 11.85
C GLY A 191 -4.56 -20.96 11.82
N GLY A 192 -3.40 -20.96 12.46
CA GLY A 192 -2.49 -22.09 12.53
C GLY A 192 -1.03 -21.69 12.70
N THR A 193 -0.15 -22.68 12.78
CA THR A 193 1.30 -22.49 12.87
C THR A 193 1.97 -22.87 11.56
N TYR A 194 2.82 -21.99 11.05
CA TYR A 194 3.50 -22.10 9.77
C TYR A 194 5.01 -22.18 10.00
N THR A 195 5.62 -23.33 9.71
CA THR A 195 7.04 -23.60 9.97
C THR A 195 7.90 -23.71 8.71
N GLN A 196 7.29 -23.62 7.53
CA GLN A 196 8.02 -23.64 6.26
C GLN A 196 8.74 -22.31 6.04
N GLU A 197 9.87 -22.32 5.33
CA GLU A 197 10.66 -21.12 5.02
C GLU A 197 9.93 -20.14 4.10
N SER A 198 8.88 -20.56 3.39
CA SER A 198 7.98 -19.66 2.68
C SER A 198 6.60 -20.28 2.60
N GLY A 199 5.58 -19.45 2.40
CA GLY A 199 4.22 -19.93 2.29
C GLY A 199 3.22 -18.83 2.02
N THR A 200 1.96 -19.24 1.91
CA THR A 200 0.82 -18.33 1.78
C THR A 200 -0.15 -18.62 2.91
N LEU A 201 -0.63 -17.57 3.55
CA LEU A 201 -1.67 -17.62 4.57
C LEU A 201 -2.78 -16.63 4.22
N GLY A 202 -3.92 -16.79 4.86
CA GLY A 202 -5.03 -15.88 4.64
C GLY A 202 -6.29 -16.34 5.35
N THR A 203 -7.35 -15.56 5.16
CA THR A 203 -8.68 -15.94 5.61
C THR A 203 -9.18 -17.16 4.84
N PRO A 204 -9.75 -18.18 5.52
CA PRO A 204 -10.41 -19.28 4.84
C PRO A 204 -11.57 -18.74 4.03
N ARG A 205 -11.67 -19.14 2.76
CA ARG A 205 -12.77 -18.73 1.90
C ARG A 205 -14.02 -19.53 2.24
N HIS A 206 -15.03 -18.86 2.79
CA HIS A 206 -16.37 -19.40 3.00
C HIS A 206 -17.34 -18.69 2.05
N LEU A 207 -17.83 -19.38 1.00
CA LEU A 207 -18.70 -18.78 -0.03
C LEU A 207 -18.10 -17.47 -0.59
N ASP A 208 -16.81 -17.50 -0.92
CA ASP A 208 -16.00 -16.37 -1.41
C ASP A 208 -15.71 -15.22 -0.42
N THR A 209 -16.17 -15.29 0.84
CA THR A 209 -15.87 -14.27 1.89
C THR A 209 -15.35 -14.91 3.19
N TYR A 210 -14.86 -14.12 4.15
CA TYR A 210 -14.62 -14.61 5.52
C TYR A 210 -15.92 -14.72 6.33
N ARG A 211 -15.86 -15.20 7.58
CA ARG A 211 -17.04 -15.28 8.46
C ARG A 211 -17.04 -14.19 9.53
N ASN A 212 -18.23 -13.89 10.01
CA ASN A 212 -18.45 -13.09 11.21
C ASN A 212 -17.97 -13.85 12.47
N ALA A 213 -17.68 -13.10 13.53
CA ALA A 213 -17.31 -13.58 14.86
C ALA A 213 -16.10 -14.53 14.88
N GLN A 214 -15.14 -14.31 13.99
CA GLN A 214 -13.89 -15.05 13.94
C GLN A 214 -12.83 -14.40 14.82
N ASN A 215 -11.98 -15.24 15.43
CA ASN A 215 -10.76 -14.80 16.10
C ASN A 215 -9.64 -15.77 15.72
N CYS A 216 -8.98 -15.45 14.61
CA CYS A 216 -7.97 -16.29 13.98
C CYS A 216 -6.58 -15.82 14.40
N THR A 217 -5.69 -16.77 14.65
CA THR A 217 -4.29 -16.50 14.96
C THR A 217 -3.39 -17.32 14.04
N PHE A 218 -2.52 -16.65 13.29
CA PHE A 218 -1.54 -17.28 12.41
C PHE A 218 -0.14 -17.02 12.98
N LEU A 219 0.54 -18.05 13.45
CA LEU A 219 1.92 -17.97 13.94
C LEU A 219 2.87 -18.47 12.86
N ILE A 220 3.75 -17.62 12.37
CA ILE A 220 4.84 -18.01 11.48
C ILE A 220 6.10 -18.17 12.34
N GLN A 221 6.79 -19.30 12.19
CA GLN A 221 8.05 -19.59 12.87
C GLN A 221 9.05 -20.19 11.89
N VAL A 222 10.08 -19.42 11.55
CA VAL A 222 11.16 -19.85 10.65
C VAL A 222 12.41 -20.25 11.45
N GLU A 223 13.44 -20.73 10.76
CA GLU A 223 14.72 -21.08 11.37
C GLU A 223 15.33 -19.94 12.22
N GLU A 224 16.02 -20.30 13.30
CA GLU A 224 16.76 -19.32 14.10
C GLU A 224 17.81 -18.59 13.26
N GLY A 225 18.04 -17.30 13.54
CA GLY A 225 18.93 -16.46 12.73
C GLY A 225 18.23 -15.75 11.56
N LYS A 226 17.02 -16.19 11.18
CA LYS A 226 16.19 -15.57 10.13
C LYS A 226 15.07 -14.71 10.72
N SER A 227 14.44 -13.94 9.84
CA SER A 227 13.28 -13.11 10.08
C SER A 227 12.19 -13.44 9.08
N VAL A 228 10.93 -13.18 9.44
CA VAL A 228 9.77 -13.38 8.58
C VAL A 228 9.48 -12.09 7.84
N GLN A 229 9.53 -12.13 6.50
CA GLN A 229 9.05 -11.04 5.64
C GLN A 229 7.65 -11.39 5.11
N LEU A 230 6.67 -10.54 5.40
CA LEU A 230 5.26 -10.69 5.01
C LEU A 230 4.88 -9.66 3.94
N ARG A 231 4.13 -10.09 2.93
CA ARG A 231 3.56 -9.23 1.87
C ARG A 231 2.10 -9.60 1.63
N PHE A 232 1.23 -8.60 1.51
CA PHE A 232 -0.18 -8.83 1.19
C PHE A 232 -0.37 -8.94 -0.32
N ALA A 233 -0.94 -10.07 -0.77
CA ALA A 233 -1.35 -10.27 -2.16
C ALA A 233 -2.75 -9.69 -2.41
N SER A 234 -3.65 -9.83 -1.44
CA SER A 234 -4.97 -9.18 -1.42
C SER A 234 -5.36 -8.83 0.00
N PHE A 235 -6.17 -7.77 0.16
CA PHE A 235 -6.64 -7.32 1.47
C PHE A 235 -7.91 -6.47 1.32
N GLU A 236 -9.03 -6.97 1.85
CA GLU A 236 -10.31 -6.29 1.90
C GLU A 236 -11.09 -6.73 3.15
N LEU A 237 -11.13 -5.85 4.15
CA LEU A 237 -11.88 -6.03 5.40
C LEU A 237 -12.90 -4.90 5.57
N GLU A 238 -13.89 -5.06 6.47
CA GLU A 238 -14.84 -3.98 6.74
C GLU A 238 -14.12 -2.69 7.17
N VAL A 239 -14.46 -1.57 6.52
CA VAL A 239 -13.83 -0.27 6.80
C VAL A 239 -14.46 0.42 8.01
N HIS A 240 -13.62 0.89 8.92
CA HIS A 240 -14.03 1.76 10.04
C HIS A 240 -12.92 2.76 10.37
N PRO A 241 -13.20 4.04 10.71
CA PRO A 241 -12.17 5.05 10.98
C PRO A 241 -11.15 4.67 12.06
N ALA A 242 -11.58 3.86 13.04
CA ALA A 242 -10.72 3.31 14.10
C ALA A 242 -10.48 1.78 13.96
N CYS A 243 -10.91 1.16 12.85
CA CYS A 243 -10.82 -0.29 12.62
C CYS A 243 -11.37 -1.14 13.79
N ASN A 244 -12.59 -0.85 14.26
CA ASN A 244 -13.18 -1.53 15.41
C ASN A 244 -14.15 -2.66 15.04
N TYR A 245 -14.52 -2.78 13.77
CA TYR A 245 -15.30 -3.90 13.24
C TYR A 245 -14.32 -5.03 12.95
N ASP A 246 -14.05 -5.30 11.68
CA ASP A 246 -13.07 -6.31 11.28
C ASP A 246 -11.67 -5.72 11.19
N TYR A 247 -10.69 -6.42 11.76
CA TYR A 247 -9.32 -5.97 11.74
C TYR A 247 -8.28 -7.09 11.75
N LEU A 248 -7.12 -6.77 11.20
CA LEU A 248 -5.90 -7.57 11.32
C LEU A 248 -4.84 -6.79 12.12
N VAL A 249 -4.16 -7.44 13.06
CA VAL A 249 -2.95 -6.91 13.70
C VAL A 249 -1.80 -7.88 13.46
N VAL A 250 -0.64 -7.35 13.07
CA VAL A 250 0.60 -8.12 12.93
C VAL A 250 1.52 -7.78 14.08
N TYR A 251 2.11 -8.77 14.73
CA TYR A 251 3.00 -8.65 15.88
C TYR A 251 4.38 -9.20 15.58
N ASP A 252 5.38 -8.56 16.19
CA ASP A 252 6.80 -8.87 16.11
C ASP A 252 7.17 -9.93 17.16
N GLY A 253 6.94 -11.19 16.83
CA GLY A 253 7.21 -12.32 17.71
C GLY A 253 6.05 -13.31 17.76
N SER A 254 6.05 -14.15 18.80
CA SER A 254 5.09 -15.23 18.99
C SER A 254 3.86 -14.88 19.82
N ASN A 255 3.75 -13.63 20.28
CA ASN A 255 2.66 -13.18 21.16
C ASN A 255 2.20 -11.75 20.80
N THR A 256 1.17 -11.26 21.50
CA THR A 256 0.51 -9.99 21.20
C THR A 256 1.14 -8.77 21.89
N SER A 257 2.38 -8.85 22.38
CA SER A 257 3.01 -7.77 23.18
C SER A 257 3.61 -6.65 22.33
N THR A 258 4.10 -6.99 21.13
CA THR A 258 4.92 -6.10 20.28
C THR A 258 4.27 -5.93 18.91
N PRO A 259 3.25 -5.07 18.74
CA PRO A 259 2.60 -4.89 17.44
C PRO A 259 3.56 -4.25 16.41
N LEU A 260 3.72 -4.89 15.25
CA LEU A 260 4.37 -4.29 14.06
C LEU A 260 3.46 -3.28 13.36
N THR A 261 2.14 -3.45 13.50
CA THR A 261 1.14 -2.57 12.91
C THR A 261 0.09 -2.14 13.94
N GLY A 262 -0.57 -1.02 13.68
CA GLY A 262 -1.90 -0.79 14.25
C GLY A 262 -2.93 -1.77 13.70
N LYS A 263 -4.20 -1.60 14.09
CA LYS A 263 -5.31 -2.35 13.48
C LYS A 263 -5.43 -1.98 11.99
N LEU A 264 -5.38 -2.98 11.13
CA LEU A 264 -5.55 -2.85 9.69
C LEU A 264 -6.99 -3.22 9.31
N CYS A 265 -7.66 -2.37 8.53
CA CYS A 265 -8.99 -2.61 7.98
C CYS A 265 -9.16 -1.89 6.63
N GLY A 266 -10.28 -2.10 5.93
CA GLY A 266 -10.46 -1.56 4.57
C GLY A 266 -9.59 -2.28 3.54
N ASN A 267 -8.99 -1.55 2.60
CA ASN A 267 -8.31 -2.11 1.42
C ASN A 267 -6.88 -1.58 1.17
N THR A 268 -6.26 -0.92 2.15
CA THR A 268 -4.91 -0.35 2.02
C THR A 268 -3.96 -0.92 3.08
N PRO A 269 -3.49 -2.16 2.92
CA PRO A 269 -2.51 -2.74 3.84
C PRO A 269 -1.11 -2.11 3.63
N PRO A 270 -0.19 -2.27 4.59
CA PRO A 270 1.23 -1.96 4.37
C PRO A 270 1.82 -2.82 3.24
N ASP A 271 2.73 -2.26 2.43
CA ASP A 271 3.31 -2.99 1.30
C ASP A 271 4.12 -4.23 1.72
N GLN A 272 4.85 -4.13 2.83
CA GLN A 272 5.73 -5.18 3.34
C GLN A 272 5.99 -4.98 4.83
N LEU A 273 6.03 -6.07 5.59
CA LEU A 273 6.40 -6.11 7.00
C LEU A 273 7.51 -7.14 7.22
N THR A 274 8.45 -6.86 8.13
CA THR A 274 9.52 -7.81 8.48
C THR A 274 9.62 -7.89 10.00
N SER A 275 9.67 -9.10 10.57
CA SER A 275 9.89 -9.30 12.01
C SER A 275 11.36 -9.08 12.39
N THR A 276 11.63 -8.75 13.65
CA THR A 276 12.99 -8.62 14.19
C THR A 276 13.60 -9.97 14.59
N ALA A 277 12.77 -10.97 14.83
CA ALA A 277 13.15 -12.34 15.16
C ALA A 277 12.56 -13.36 14.17
N ASN A 278 12.77 -14.64 14.44
CA ASN A 278 12.30 -15.75 13.61
C ASN A 278 10.80 -16.08 13.76
N THR A 279 10.03 -15.25 14.46
CA THR A 279 8.59 -15.44 14.65
C THR A 279 7.79 -14.19 14.32
N MET A 280 6.60 -14.39 13.75
CA MET A 280 5.62 -13.32 13.48
C MET A 280 4.21 -13.86 13.72
N LEU A 281 3.40 -13.09 14.45
CA LEU A 281 2.03 -13.46 14.79
C LEU A 281 1.04 -12.53 14.10
N LEU A 282 0.05 -13.08 13.41
CA LEU A 282 -1.06 -12.33 12.85
C LEU A 282 -2.33 -12.68 13.62
N ASN A 283 -3.09 -11.67 14.05
CA ASN A 283 -4.38 -11.86 14.68
C ASN A 283 -5.48 -11.15 13.88
N PHE A 284 -6.40 -11.95 13.34
CA PHE A 284 -7.53 -11.49 12.55
C PHE A 284 -8.82 -11.67 13.35
N VAL A 285 -9.56 -10.59 13.57
CA VAL A 285 -10.79 -10.57 14.37
C VAL A 285 -11.91 -9.95 13.56
N THR A 286 -13.08 -10.57 13.59
CA THR A 286 -14.29 -10.08 12.90
C THR A 286 -15.46 -9.91 13.84
N ASP A 287 -16.35 -8.98 13.52
CA ASP A 287 -17.57 -8.72 14.30
C ASP A 287 -18.76 -9.59 13.84
N SER A 288 -19.98 -9.31 14.32
CA SER A 288 -21.17 -10.11 14.02
C SER A 288 -21.77 -9.93 12.61
N SER A 289 -21.27 -9.01 11.78
CA SER A 289 -21.89 -8.64 10.51
C SER A 289 -20.89 -8.18 9.44
N ARG A 290 -21.33 -8.23 8.17
CA ARG A 290 -20.59 -7.77 6.97
C ARG A 290 -19.26 -8.47 6.75
N THR A 291 -19.19 -9.23 5.66
CA THR A 291 -17.98 -9.96 5.27
C THR A 291 -17.55 -9.54 3.87
N PHE A 292 -16.25 -9.65 3.60
CA PHE A 292 -15.61 -9.31 2.33
C PHE A 292 -14.64 -10.44 1.94
N GLU A 293 -13.83 -10.27 0.89
CA GLU A 293 -12.89 -11.29 0.41
C GLU A 293 -11.82 -11.67 1.46
N GLY A 294 -11.55 -10.80 2.42
CA GLY A 294 -10.59 -11.05 3.49
C GLY A 294 -9.17 -10.67 3.06
N PHE A 295 -8.18 -11.47 3.47
CA PHE A 295 -6.80 -11.22 3.05
C PHE A 295 -6.08 -12.48 2.64
N GLN A 296 -5.14 -12.32 1.72
CA GLN A 296 -4.14 -13.30 1.38
C GLN A 296 -2.77 -12.64 1.49
N ALA A 297 -1.85 -13.28 2.22
CA ALA A 297 -0.49 -12.81 2.39
C ALA A 297 0.50 -13.93 2.09
N THR A 298 1.60 -13.58 1.44
CA THR A 298 2.75 -14.46 1.28
C THR A 298 3.80 -14.09 2.32
N TYR A 299 4.48 -15.10 2.83
CA TYR A 299 5.60 -14.91 3.74
C TYR A 299 6.81 -15.68 3.24
N GLN A 300 7.99 -15.17 3.57
CA GLN A 300 9.26 -15.83 3.30
C GLN A 300 10.25 -15.54 4.43
N ALA A 301 11.11 -16.50 4.72
CA ALA A 301 12.24 -16.35 5.59
C ALA A 301 13.31 -15.53 4.86
N VAL A 302 13.82 -14.52 5.55
CA VAL A 302 14.94 -13.69 5.11
C VAL A 302 15.98 -13.65 6.21
N PHE A 303 17.23 -13.36 5.88
CA PHE A 303 18.22 -13.10 6.92
C PHE A 303 17.79 -11.91 7.78
N GLY A 304 17.89 -12.08 9.10
CA GLY A 304 17.44 -11.09 10.07
C GLY A 304 18.57 -10.32 10.75
N PRO A 305 18.22 -9.40 11.67
CA PRO A 305 19.21 -8.67 12.46
C PRO A 305 20.15 -9.58 13.26
N SER A 306 19.69 -10.76 13.70
CA SER A 306 20.52 -11.76 14.40
C SER A 306 21.64 -12.33 13.54
N ALA A 307 21.45 -12.37 12.21
CA ALA A 307 22.49 -12.75 11.26
C ALA A 307 23.34 -11.54 10.82
N GLY A 308 23.01 -10.32 11.25
CA GLY A 308 23.65 -9.08 10.79
C GLY A 308 22.99 -8.43 9.57
N CYS A 309 21.84 -8.95 9.10
CA CYS A 309 21.10 -8.41 7.97
C CYS A 309 19.96 -7.48 8.43
N GLY A 310 20.20 -6.18 8.41
CA GLY A 310 19.22 -5.16 8.77
C GLY A 310 18.99 -4.95 10.27
N GLY A 311 17.91 -4.26 10.61
CA GLY A 311 17.50 -3.95 11.99
C GLY A 311 17.49 -2.45 12.30
N SER A 312 17.14 -2.10 13.53
CA SER A 312 17.24 -0.72 14.02
C SER A 312 18.41 -0.61 14.98
N VAL A 313 19.30 0.35 14.74
CA VAL A 313 20.52 0.54 15.54
C VAL A 313 20.49 1.94 16.14
N THR A 314 20.71 2.05 17.45
CA THR A 314 20.88 3.33 18.14
C THR A 314 22.25 3.37 18.78
N ALA A 315 23.21 4.03 18.10
CA ALA A 315 24.60 4.12 18.53
C ALA A 315 25.28 5.33 17.87
N ASP A 316 26.26 5.92 18.57
CA ASP A 316 26.99 7.09 18.05
C ASP A 316 28.14 6.72 17.09
N ALA A 317 28.50 5.44 17.00
CA ALA A 317 29.40 4.91 15.99
C ALA A 317 29.20 3.40 15.84
N GLY A 318 29.54 2.87 14.67
CA GLY A 318 29.53 1.45 14.40
C GLY A 318 29.81 1.15 12.93
N SER A 319 29.67 -0.12 12.56
CA SER A 319 29.84 -0.57 11.18
C SER A 319 28.67 -1.48 10.80
N ILE A 320 28.31 -1.42 9.52
CA ILE A 320 27.45 -2.42 8.88
C ILE A 320 28.21 -2.98 7.68
N GLN A 321 28.03 -4.26 7.40
CA GLN A 321 28.71 -4.93 6.30
C GLN A 321 27.72 -5.81 5.54
N SER A 322 28.04 -6.11 4.28
CA SER A 322 27.35 -7.14 3.54
C SER A 322 27.45 -8.49 4.24
N LEU A 323 26.38 -9.28 4.19
CA LEU A 323 26.32 -10.57 4.86
C LEU A 323 27.04 -11.65 4.03
N ASP A 324 28.01 -12.34 4.63
CA ASP A 324 28.74 -13.50 4.10
C ASP A 324 28.70 -14.58 5.20
N VAL A 325 27.79 -15.56 5.07
CA VAL A 325 27.54 -16.56 6.13
C VAL A 325 28.47 -17.77 5.97
N ASP A 326 28.78 -18.13 4.73
CA ASP A 326 29.69 -19.25 4.42
C ASP A 326 31.18 -18.86 4.42
N ASN A 327 31.47 -17.57 4.59
CA ASN A 327 32.80 -16.97 4.68
C ASN A 327 33.65 -17.28 3.43
N ASN A 328 32.99 -17.26 2.26
CA ASN A 328 33.61 -17.49 0.97
C ASN A 328 34.24 -16.21 0.37
N GLY A 329 34.03 -15.05 1.02
CA GLY A 329 34.54 -13.75 0.58
C GLY A 329 33.58 -13.00 -0.36
N GLU A 330 32.36 -13.50 -0.56
CA GLU A 330 31.29 -12.89 -1.34
C GLU A 330 30.01 -12.78 -0.51
N TYR A 331 29.16 -11.80 -0.80
CA TYR A 331 27.89 -11.68 -0.07
C TYR A 331 26.85 -12.72 -0.51
N GLU A 332 25.91 -13.03 0.38
CA GLU A 332 24.82 -13.97 0.10
C GLU A 332 23.82 -13.43 -0.96
N PRO A 333 23.26 -14.30 -1.82
CA PRO A 333 22.17 -13.93 -2.73
C PRO A 333 20.84 -13.76 -1.98
N TYR A 334 19.85 -13.14 -2.64
CA TYR A 334 18.49 -12.90 -2.14
C TYR A 334 18.40 -12.10 -0.83
N LEU A 335 19.40 -11.27 -0.54
CA LEU A 335 19.40 -10.40 0.63
C LEU A 335 18.37 -9.30 0.47
N SER A 336 17.71 -8.99 1.58
CA SER A 336 16.79 -7.87 1.70
C SER A 336 17.07 -7.10 3.00
N CYS A 337 18.33 -6.77 3.24
CA CYS A 337 18.77 -6.15 4.48
C CYS A 337 18.40 -4.67 4.50
N THR A 338 17.79 -4.22 5.60
CA THR A 338 17.40 -2.81 5.81
C THR A 338 17.79 -2.38 7.21
N TRP A 339 18.68 -1.39 7.30
CA TRP A 339 19.14 -0.79 8.54
C TRP A 339 18.52 0.59 8.73
N ASN A 340 17.88 0.80 9.88
CA ASN A 340 17.48 2.11 10.37
C ASN A 340 18.46 2.52 11.47
N ILE A 341 19.39 3.43 11.16
CA ILE A 341 20.44 3.85 12.07
C ILE A 341 20.06 5.20 12.66
N ALA A 342 20.14 5.34 13.98
CA ALA A 342 19.96 6.60 14.70
C ALA A 342 21.14 6.83 15.65
N LEU A 343 21.67 8.05 15.70
CA LEU A 343 22.61 8.44 16.74
C LEU A 343 21.87 8.58 18.08
N SER A 344 22.59 8.41 19.19
CA SER A 344 22.03 8.60 20.53
C SER A 344 21.82 10.09 20.84
N ASP A 345 22.71 10.95 20.31
CA ASP A 345 22.58 12.40 20.37
C ASP A 345 21.91 12.96 19.11
N ASN A 346 20.65 13.38 19.25
CA ASN A 346 19.86 13.98 18.18
C ASN A 346 20.40 15.33 17.66
N ASN A 347 21.42 15.91 18.31
CA ASN A 347 22.07 17.16 17.89
C ASN A 347 23.36 16.94 17.06
N LYS A 348 23.68 15.70 16.69
CA LYS A 348 24.81 15.35 15.82
C LYS A 348 24.35 15.06 14.39
N ASN A 349 25.29 15.19 13.46
CA ASN A 349 25.12 14.68 12.10
C ASN A 349 25.81 13.33 12.00
N MET A 350 25.28 12.44 11.16
CA MET A 350 25.90 11.14 10.88
C MET A 350 26.82 11.24 9.68
N ARG A 351 28.08 10.81 9.86
CA ARG A 351 29.05 10.65 8.77
C ARG A 351 29.17 9.17 8.44
N LEU A 352 29.07 8.83 7.16
CA LEU A 352 29.20 7.48 6.61
C LEU A 352 30.48 7.37 5.79
N GLU A 353 31.27 6.33 6.01
CA GLU A 353 32.54 6.08 5.32
C GLU A 353 32.68 4.61 4.96
N PHE A 354 33.02 4.33 3.71
CA PHE A 354 33.30 2.97 3.26
C PHE A 354 34.74 2.58 3.63
N GLU A 355 34.90 1.39 4.21
CA GLU A 355 36.18 0.79 4.56
C GLU A 355 36.43 -0.47 3.72
N GLY A 356 37.66 -0.65 3.26
CA GLY A 356 38.06 -1.84 2.51
C GLY A 356 37.56 -1.87 1.06
N ASP A 357 37.36 -3.08 0.54
CA ASP A 357 36.88 -3.31 -0.82
C ASP A 357 35.38 -3.00 -0.92
N PHE A 358 34.99 -2.35 -2.02
CA PHE A 358 33.61 -2.11 -2.39
C PHE A 358 33.36 -2.80 -3.73
N ASP A 359 32.56 -3.84 -3.74
CA ASP A 359 32.23 -4.61 -4.94
C ASP A 359 30.82 -5.21 -4.85
N ILE A 360 29.86 -4.55 -5.47
CA ILE A 360 28.47 -5.00 -5.56
C ILE A 360 28.16 -5.34 -7.01
N ALA A 361 27.79 -6.60 -7.28
CA ALA A 361 27.62 -7.10 -8.62
C ALA A 361 26.43 -6.44 -9.34
N SER A 362 26.73 -5.57 -10.31
CA SER A 362 25.69 -5.05 -11.20
C SER A 362 26.27 -4.78 -12.59
N PRO A 363 25.85 -5.53 -13.63
CA PRO A 363 26.32 -5.29 -15.00
C PRO A 363 25.75 -4.01 -15.62
N SER A 364 24.86 -3.30 -14.92
CA SER A 364 24.21 -2.08 -15.40
C SER A 364 24.68 -0.84 -14.63
N SER A 365 24.88 0.27 -15.33
CA SER A 365 25.18 1.57 -14.69
C SER A 365 24.02 2.15 -13.86
N GLY A 366 22.85 1.52 -13.88
CA GLY A 366 21.66 1.95 -13.16
C GLY A 366 21.40 1.21 -11.84
N CYS A 367 22.29 0.30 -11.43
CA CYS A 367 22.17 -0.48 -10.20
C CYS A 367 20.79 -1.15 -10.03
N ILE A 368 20.33 -1.86 -11.07
CA ILE A 368 18.98 -2.46 -11.12
C ILE A 368 18.92 -3.89 -10.56
N TYR A 369 20.07 -4.54 -10.39
CA TYR A 369 20.22 -5.89 -9.86
C TYR A 369 20.58 -5.78 -8.38
N ASP A 370 21.87 -5.92 -8.04
CA ASP A 370 22.33 -5.70 -6.68
C ASP A 370 22.69 -4.23 -6.48
N PHE A 371 22.25 -3.68 -5.35
CA PHE A 371 22.52 -2.28 -5.02
C PHE A 371 22.44 -2.01 -3.53
N LEU A 372 23.25 -1.05 -3.10
CA LEU A 372 23.18 -0.40 -1.80
C LEU A 372 22.48 0.96 -1.95
N GLU A 373 21.33 1.12 -1.33
CA GLU A 373 20.57 2.36 -1.27
C GLU A 373 20.81 3.06 0.07
N ILE A 374 21.18 4.35 0.03
CA ILE A 374 21.34 5.17 1.23
C ILE A 374 20.36 6.34 1.15
N ARG A 375 19.66 6.62 2.26
CA ARG A 375 18.71 7.72 2.40
C ARG A 375 19.00 8.54 3.66
N ASP A 376 18.80 9.85 3.54
CA ASP A 376 19.06 10.86 4.59
C ASP A 376 17.83 11.05 5.47
N GLY A 377 17.79 10.34 6.60
CA GLY A 377 16.66 10.30 7.53
C GLY A 377 16.21 8.88 7.85
N PHE A 378 15.04 8.76 8.47
CA PHE A 378 14.49 7.49 8.92
C PHE A 378 13.47 6.90 7.93
N GLY A 379 13.60 5.60 7.63
CA GLY A 379 12.65 4.86 6.81
C GLY A 379 12.76 5.07 5.28
N ARG A 380 12.02 4.24 4.53
CA ARG A 380 12.07 4.16 3.06
C ARG A 380 11.64 5.42 2.29
N PHE A 381 10.95 6.34 2.96
CA PHE A 381 10.48 7.59 2.36
C PHE A 381 11.46 8.75 2.59
N ALA A 382 12.55 8.51 3.30
CA ALA A 382 13.61 9.48 3.44
C ALA A 382 14.21 9.86 2.06
N PRO A 383 14.69 11.09 1.89
CA PRO A 383 15.40 11.55 0.70
C PRO A 383 16.49 10.57 0.27
N LEU A 384 16.47 10.19 -1.01
CA LEU A 384 17.51 9.33 -1.58
C LEU A 384 18.83 10.11 -1.68
N ILE A 385 19.89 9.59 -1.06
CA ILE A 385 21.26 10.07 -1.29
C ILE A 385 21.80 9.45 -2.57
N GLY A 386 21.66 8.13 -2.72
CA GLY A 386 22.10 7.43 -3.91
C GLY A 386 21.84 5.92 -3.85
N SER A 387 21.94 5.29 -5.02
CA SER A 387 21.98 3.85 -5.20
C SER A 387 23.36 3.51 -5.76
N TYR A 388 24.09 2.62 -5.08
CA TYR A 388 25.49 2.31 -5.34
C TYR A 388 25.65 0.84 -5.74
N CYS A 389 26.48 0.61 -6.76
CA CYS A 389 26.84 -0.71 -7.24
C CYS A 389 28.17 -0.65 -8.01
N GLY A 390 28.70 -1.80 -8.43
CA GLY A 390 30.00 -1.93 -9.09
C GLY A 390 31.16 -1.93 -8.08
N SER A 391 32.36 -1.67 -8.60
CA SER A 391 33.63 -1.79 -7.85
C SER A 391 34.26 -0.45 -7.44
N VAL A 392 33.52 0.65 -7.58
CA VAL A 392 33.99 2.01 -7.22
C VAL A 392 33.39 2.40 -5.88
N SER A 393 34.24 2.49 -4.86
CA SER A 393 33.83 2.90 -3.51
C SER A 393 33.32 4.35 -3.49
N PRO A 394 32.13 4.62 -2.93
CA PRO A 394 31.62 5.97 -2.80
C PRO A 394 32.47 6.82 -1.83
N PRO A 395 32.56 8.15 -2.05
CA PRO A 395 33.22 9.05 -1.10
C PRO A 395 32.46 9.13 0.22
N ALA A 396 33.11 9.65 1.27
CA ALA A 396 32.48 9.85 2.58
C ALA A 396 31.22 10.73 2.46
N ILE A 397 30.13 10.27 3.06
CA ILE A 397 28.82 10.92 3.00
C ILE A 397 28.52 11.55 4.34
N LEU A 398 28.26 12.86 4.36
CA LEU A 398 27.75 13.55 5.53
C LEU A 398 26.23 13.73 5.41
N LEU A 399 25.48 13.11 6.32
CA LEU A 399 24.03 13.25 6.39
C LEU A 399 23.62 14.56 7.09
N SER A 400 22.40 15.01 6.82
CA SER A 400 21.89 16.28 7.35
C SER A 400 21.39 16.20 8.78
N GLY A 401 21.23 14.98 9.31
CA GLY A 401 20.74 14.72 10.67
C GLY A 401 21.33 13.47 11.31
N PRO A 402 20.75 13.05 12.45
CA PRO A 402 21.24 11.92 13.24
C PRO A 402 20.73 10.57 12.76
N GLN A 403 20.04 10.49 11.61
CA GLN A 403 19.35 9.28 11.16
C GLN A 403 19.72 8.91 9.73
N ALA A 404 19.89 7.62 9.48
CA ALA A 404 20.11 7.04 8.17
C ALA A 404 19.20 5.85 7.93
N TYR A 405 18.74 5.71 6.70
CA TYR A 405 18.11 4.50 6.21
C TYR A 405 19.01 3.90 5.13
N VAL A 406 19.49 2.69 5.37
CA VAL A 406 20.37 1.96 4.45
C VAL A 406 19.71 0.66 4.06
N ARG A 407 19.68 0.35 2.77
CA ARG A 407 19.06 -0.87 2.26
C ARG A 407 19.97 -1.55 1.25
N PHE A 408 20.30 -2.81 1.48
CA PHE A 408 21.05 -3.64 0.56
C PHE A 408 20.13 -4.75 0.02
N LEU A 409 19.96 -4.77 -1.30
CA LEU A 409 19.20 -5.80 -1.99
C LEU A 409 20.12 -6.56 -2.94
N THR A 410 20.00 -7.88 -2.95
CA THR A 410 20.69 -8.76 -3.89
C THR A 410 19.70 -9.67 -4.59
N ASP A 411 20.02 -10.06 -5.81
CA ASP A 411 19.24 -10.99 -6.61
C ASP A 411 19.70 -12.45 -6.43
N SER A 412 19.35 -13.32 -7.37
CA SER A 412 19.67 -14.75 -7.37
C SER A 412 21.06 -15.14 -7.90
N ARG A 413 21.79 -14.19 -8.50
CA ARG A 413 22.98 -14.43 -9.34
C ARG A 413 24.04 -13.39 -9.03
N ASP A 414 25.29 -13.79 -9.25
CA ASP A 414 26.48 -12.94 -9.22
C ASP A 414 26.64 -12.21 -7.88
N SER A 415 27.55 -12.69 -7.04
CA SER A 415 27.95 -12.00 -5.81
C SER A 415 29.34 -11.37 -5.98
N GLY A 416 29.62 -10.34 -5.19
CA GLY A 416 30.93 -9.68 -5.12
C GLY A 416 31.43 -9.60 -3.69
N ALA A 417 32.60 -8.98 -3.48
CA ALA A 417 33.19 -8.84 -2.14
C ALA A 417 32.33 -8.00 -1.17
N GLY A 418 31.37 -7.24 -1.69
CA GLY A 418 30.38 -6.51 -0.92
C GLY A 418 30.89 -5.17 -0.43
N PHE A 419 30.58 -4.80 0.82
CA PHE A 419 30.98 -3.52 1.38
C PHE A 419 31.09 -3.59 2.91
N THR A 420 31.93 -2.72 3.48
CA THR A 420 31.87 -2.33 4.89
C THR A 420 31.61 -0.83 4.98
N LEU A 421 30.54 -0.43 5.67
CA LEU A 421 30.12 0.95 5.86
C LEU A 421 30.18 1.32 7.34
N ASN A 422 31.12 2.19 7.69
CA ASN A 422 31.27 2.75 9.02
C ASN A 422 30.42 4.01 9.15
N TYR A 423 29.76 4.17 10.30
CA TYR A 423 29.04 5.39 10.66
C TYR A 423 29.57 5.97 11.96
N SER A 424 29.57 7.29 12.06
CA SER A 424 30.01 8.00 13.27
C SER A 424 29.27 9.32 13.47
N ALA A 425 29.10 9.70 14.74
CA ALA A 425 28.56 10.98 15.16
C ALA A 425 29.60 12.08 14.97
N VAL A 426 29.27 13.08 14.17
CA VAL A 426 30.06 14.29 14.01
C VAL A 426 29.28 15.50 14.50
N ASN A 427 30.01 16.53 14.96
CA ASN A 427 29.39 17.79 15.33
C ASN A 427 28.60 18.33 14.14
N ARG A 428 27.34 18.69 14.39
CA ARG A 428 26.47 19.28 13.38
C ARG A 428 27.13 20.53 12.79
N THR A 429 27.47 20.46 11.50
CA THR A 429 27.94 21.59 10.70
C THR A 429 26.79 22.44 10.20
N CYS A 430 25.66 21.81 9.83
CA CYS A 430 24.44 22.47 9.38
C CYS A 430 23.23 21.53 9.45
N GLY A 431 22.02 22.06 9.19
CA GLY A 431 20.77 21.31 9.21
C GLY A 431 20.02 21.36 10.55
N GLY A 432 18.86 20.70 10.60
CA GLY A 432 18.09 20.47 11.83
C GLY A 432 16.68 21.00 11.88
N THR A 433 15.98 20.62 12.95
CA THR A 433 14.64 21.13 13.23
C THR A 433 14.76 22.47 13.93
N LEU A 434 14.21 23.51 13.30
CA LEU A 434 14.14 24.86 13.82
C LEU A 434 12.68 25.17 14.15
N GLN A 435 12.45 25.81 15.30
CA GLN A 435 11.14 26.27 15.70
C GLN A 435 10.98 27.74 15.31
N ALA A 436 9.97 28.04 14.49
CA ALA A 436 9.62 29.40 14.15
C ALA A 436 8.86 30.07 15.30
N THR A 437 9.16 31.34 15.53
CA THR A 437 8.53 32.20 16.54
C THR A 437 7.97 33.45 15.89
N ASN A 438 7.22 34.26 16.64
CA ASN A 438 6.72 35.55 16.15
C ASN A 438 7.83 36.59 15.89
N GLU A 439 9.06 36.33 16.35
CA GLU A 439 10.22 37.18 16.09
C GLU A 439 10.98 36.71 14.85
N VAL A 440 11.58 37.66 14.11
CA VAL A 440 12.42 37.34 12.95
C VAL A 440 13.67 36.58 13.42
N GLN A 441 13.78 35.34 12.99
CA GLN A 441 14.97 34.50 13.16
C GLN A 441 15.71 34.36 11.83
N VAL A 442 17.00 34.01 11.88
CA VAL A 442 17.85 33.95 10.69
C VAL A 442 18.41 32.55 10.50
N LEU A 443 18.30 32.03 9.28
CA LEU A 443 18.91 30.80 8.80
C LEU A 443 20.03 31.15 7.80
N GLN A 444 21.22 30.59 7.99
CA GLN A 444 22.38 30.84 7.15
C GLN A 444 23.03 29.52 6.69
N SER A 445 23.62 29.55 5.50
CA SER A 445 24.50 28.47 5.04
C SER A 445 25.75 28.37 5.91
N PRO A 446 26.33 27.18 6.11
CA PRO A 446 27.58 27.03 6.82
C PRO A 446 28.69 27.89 6.20
N GLY A 447 29.43 28.62 7.04
CA GLY A 447 30.52 29.50 6.61
C GLY A 447 30.11 30.93 6.27
N TYR A 448 28.81 31.22 6.08
CA TYR A 448 28.32 32.56 5.68
C TYR A 448 28.84 33.67 6.61
N PRO A 449 29.31 34.82 6.09
CA PRO A 449 29.29 35.26 4.69
C PRO A 449 30.48 34.78 3.84
N ASN A 450 31.34 33.88 4.36
CA ASN A 450 32.40 33.26 3.58
C ASN A 450 31.86 32.11 2.73
N PRO A 451 32.63 31.63 1.73
CA PRO A 451 32.21 30.50 0.91
C PRO A 451 31.83 29.27 1.72
N TYR A 452 30.76 28.59 1.29
CA TYR A 452 30.30 27.36 1.93
C TYR A 452 31.26 26.19 1.64
N PRO A 453 31.33 25.16 2.52
CA PRO A 453 32.21 24.01 2.30
C PRO A 453 31.70 23.10 1.17
N ASP A 454 32.63 22.52 0.42
CA ASP A 454 32.36 21.57 -0.65
C ASP A 454 31.69 20.28 -0.13
N SER A 455 30.90 19.62 -1.00
CA SER A 455 30.22 18.34 -0.69
C SER A 455 29.31 18.38 0.55
N THR A 456 28.73 19.55 0.84
CA THR A 456 27.89 19.76 2.02
C THR A 456 26.41 19.67 1.66
N ARG A 457 25.69 18.72 2.27
CA ARG A 457 24.23 18.63 2.17
C ARG A 457 23.59 18.98 3.51
N CYS A 458 22.77 20.02 3.53
CA CYS A 458 22.06 20.44 4.73
C CYS A 458 20.56 20.32 4.52
N THR A 459 19.84 19.83 5.53
CA THR A 459 18.38 19.83 5.56
C THR A 459 17.95 20.52 6.83
N TRP A 460 17.23 21.62 6.71
CA TRP A 460 16.55 22.27 7.83
C TRP A 460 15.06 22.02 7.72
N VAL A 461 14.42 21.69 8.84
CA VAL A 461 12.98 21.58 8.97
C VAL A 461 12.54 22.73 9.87
N ILE A 462 11.95 23.76 9.30
CA ILE A 462 11.42 24.89 10.05
C ILE A 462 9.93 24.61 10.27
N SER A 463 9.56 24.32 11.51
CA SER A 463 8.17 24.10 11.90
C SER A 463 7.72 25.21 12.84
N ALA A 464 6.47 25.63 12.71
CA ALA A 464 5.84 26.36 13.79
C ALA A 464 5.53 25.41 14.97
N ALA A 465 5.40 25.96 16.18
CA ALA A 465 5.08 25.18 17.37
C ALA A 465 3.68 24.57 17.30
N ASP A 466 2.77 25.28 16.63
CA ASP A 466 1.43 24.83 16.31
C ASP A 466 1.32 24.48 14.82
N ALA A 467 0.64 23.39 14.48
CA ALA A 467 0.44 22.95 13.09
C ALA A 467 -0.41 23.93 12.26
N PHE A 468 -1.06 24.90 12.91
CA PHE A 468 -1.90 25.92 12.28
C PHE A 468 -1.17 27.24 12.01
N ASP A 469 -0.08 27.48 12.71
CA ASP A 469 0.79 28.63 12.48
C ASP A 469 1.56 28.41 11.19
N LYS A 470 1.62 29.42 10.31
CA LYS A 470 2.40 29.33 9.08
C LYS A 470 3.77 29.96 9.30
N VAL A 471 4.80 29.45 8.63
CA VAL A 471 6.15 30.01 8.66
C VAL A 471 6.32 30.90 7.43
N LEU A 472 6.72 32.17 7.62
CA LEU A 472 7.09 33.10 6.56
C LEU A 472 8.60 33.03 6.32
N LEU A 473 9.04 32.71 5.10
CA LEU A 473 10.43 32.87 4.68
C LEU A 473 10.66 34.13 3.85
N THR A 474 11.70 34.89 4.18
CA THR A 474 12.15 36.06 3.43
C THR A 474 13.64 35.93 3.14
N THR A 475 14.02 35.78 1.86
CA THR A 475 15.43 35.70 1.48
C THR A 475 16.09 37.07 1.56
N THR A 476 17.19 37.18 2.33
CA THR A 476 17.94 38.44 2.46
C THR A 476 19.11 38.49 1.49
N ASP A 477 19.83 37.38 1.36
CA ASP A 477 21.01 37.24 0.50
C ASP A 477 21.11 35.80 -0.02
N ILE A 478 21.51 35.62 -1.28
CA ILE A 478 21.73 34.31 -1.90
C ILE A 478 22.78 34.44 -2.99
N ASP A 479 23.87 33.69 -2.83
CA ASP A 479 25.04 33.66 -3.72
C ASP A 479 25.55 32.22 -3.80
N ILE A 480 25.01 31.49 -4.78
CA ILE A 480 25.23 30.05 -5.03
C ILE A 480 25.70 29.90 -6.47
N GLU A 481 26.46 28.85 -6.77
CA GLU A 481 26.94 28.55 -8.12
C GLU A 481 25.78 28.50 -9.14
N ASP A 482 25.87 29.33 -10.18
CA ASP A 482 24.84 29.47 -11.19
C ASP A 482 24.92 28.35 -12.25
N HIS A 483 23.81 27.64 -12.45
CA HIS A 483 23.69 26.64 -13.49
C HIS A 483 22.30 26.65 -14.15
N THR A 484 22.26 26.58 -15.48
CA THR A 484 21.02 26.67 -16.29
C THR A 484 19.93 25.66 -15.94
N ALA A 485 20.28 24.55 -15.29
CA ALA A 485 19.36 23.53 -14.79
C ALA A 485 19.56 23.19 -13.30
N CYS A 486 20.25 24.05 -12.52
CA CYS A 486 20.54 23.84 -11.09
C CYS A 486 21.10 22.44 -10.76
N MET A 487 22.05 21.95 -11.56
CA MET A 487 22.56 20.57 -11.47
C MET A 487 23.81 20.44 -10.59
N PHE A 488 24.45 21.55 -10.26
CA PHE A 488 25.60 21.60 -9.34
C PHE A 488 25.08 21.95 -7.95
N ASP A 489 25.27 23.21 -7.54
CA ASP A 489 24.79 23.71 -6.26
C ASP A 489 23.37 24.29 -6.35
N TYR A 490 22.53 23.97 -5.36
CA TYR A 490 21.20 24.54 -5.26
C TYR A 490 20.68 24.63 -3.83
N VAL A 491 19.74 25.55 -3.64
CA VAL A 491 18.85 25.63 -2.48
C VAL A 491 17.44 25.24 -2.93
N GLN A 492 16.89 24.19 -2.34
CA GLN A 492 15.53 23.75 -2.53
C GLN A 492 14.70 24.10 -1.29
N ILE A 493 13.56 24.75 -1.47
CA ILE A 493 12.60 25.05 -0.41
C ILE A 493 11.32 24.30 -0.72
N SER A 494 10.87 23.44 0.19
CA SER A 494 9.64 22.66 0.04
C SER A 494 8.72 22.76 1.25
N SER A 495 7.42 22.63 1.03
CA SER A 495 6.42 22.55 2.11
C SER A 495 6.16 21.10 2.53
N PHE A 496 6.15 20.80 3.83
CA PHE A 496 5.79 19.50 4.41
C PHE A 496 4.35 19.55 4.99
N PRO A 497 3.54 18.45 4.99
CA PRO A 497 3.88 17.10 4.58
C PRO A 497 3.71 16.95 3.08
N LEU A 498 4.53 16.08 2.51
CA LEU A 498 4.38 15.60 1.14
C LEU A 498 3.14 14.68 1.04
N MET A 499 1.96 15.21 1.31
CA MET A 499 0.76 14.66 0.70
C MET A 499 0.96 14.91 -0.80
N ARG A 500 1.19 13.83 -1.56
CA ARG A 500 1.57 13.78 -3.01
C ARG A 500 0.66 14.56 -3.97
N LYS A 501 -0.27 15.37 -3.46
CA LYS A 501 -1.27 16.15 -4.18
C LYS A 501 -1.15 17.67 -3.98
N TYR A 502 -0.43 18.18 -2.96
CA TYR A 502 -0.47 19.61 -2.58
C TYR A 502 0.87 20.27 -2.17
N GLY A 503 2.00 19.57 -2.21
CA GLY A 503 3.30 20.15 -1.89
C GLY A 503 3.81 21.09 -2.99
N PHE A 504 4.47 22.20 -2.62
CA PHE A 504 5.21 23.06 -3.53
C PHE A 504 6.71 22.89 -3.30
N ASP A 505 7.46 22.69 -4.39
CA ASP A 505 8.93 22.68 -4.41
C ASP A 505 9.43 23.91 -5.18
N LEU A 506 10.33 24.68 -4.56
CA LEU A 506 11.03 25.80 -5.20
C LEU A 506 12.52 25.48 -5.24
N LEU A 507 13.09 25.41 -6.44
CA LEU A 507 14.51 25.15 -6.67
C LEU A 507 15.22 26.43 -7.13
N GLN A 508 16.29 26.85 -6.44
CA GLN A 508 17.03 28.07 -6.73
C GLN A 508 18.54 27.82 -6.79
N CYS A 509 19.18 28.28 -7.87
CA CYS A 509 20.64 28.19 -8.06
C CYS A 509 21.30 29.48 -8.61
N SER A 510 20.54 30.55 -8.92
CA SER A 510 21.13 31.78 -9.51
C SER A 510 21.10 32.99 -8.56
N CYS A 511 22.03 33.95 -8.77
CA CYS A 511 22.14 35.20 -8.01
C CYS A 511 21.06 36.26 -8.34
N SER A 512 20.19 36.00 -9.33
CA SER A 512 19.32 37.03 -9.93
C SER A 512 17.86 36.99 -9.47
N PHE A 513 17.49 36.04 -8.60
CA PHE A 513 16.09 35.82 -8.21
C PHE A 513 15.89 35.97 -6.70
N ARG A 514 15.06 36.95 -6.31
CA ARG A 514 14.58 37.10 -4.94
C ARG A 514 13.27 36.33 -4.80
N VAL A 515 13.30 35.22 -4.07
CA VAL A 515 12.07 34.53 -3.64
C VAL A 515 11.29 35.46 -2.71
N LEU A 516 10.09 35.84 -3.13
CA LEU A 516 9.14 36.57 -2.30
C LEU A 516 8.19 35.57 -1.64
N MET A 517 8.38 35.37 -0.34
CA MET A 517 7.43 34.82 0.64
C MET A 517 6.87 33.43 0.32
N VAL A 518 7.38 32.44 1.07
CA VAL A 518 6.78 31.09 1.16
C VAL A 518 6.12 30.96 2.52
N ILE A 519 4.86 30.53 2.54
CA ILE A 519 4.02 30.46 3.75
C ILE A 519 3.46 29.03 3.89
N SER A 520 4.01 28.25 4.83
CA SER A 520 3.57 26.87 5.15
C SER A 520 3.83 26.55 6.62
N TYR A 521 3.04 25.67 7.25
CA TYR A 521 3.22 25.34 8.68
C TYR A 521 4.53 24.63 8.99
N SER A 522 5.03 23.84 8.02
CA SER A 522 6.35 23.24 8.04
C SER A 522 7.00 23.46 6.68
N ILE A 523 8.21 24.00 6.71
CA ILE A 523 9.04 24.28 5.55
C ILE A 523 10.33 23.50 5.69
N VAL A 524 10.66 22.72 4.67
CA VAL A 524 11.91 22.00 4.57
C VAL A 524 12.81 22.77 3.61
N VAL A 525 13.93 23.28 4.12
CA VAL A 525 14.99 23.89 3.31
C VAL A 525 16.06 22.83 3.11
N ARG A 526 16.27 22.36 1.89
CA ARG A 526 17.36 21.45 1.51
C ARG A 526 18.40 22.22 0.73
N THR A 527 19.67 21.93 1.00
CA THR A 527 20.76 22.37 0.15
C THR A 527 21.46 21.16 -0.39
N HIS A 528 21.91 21.31 -1.63
CA HIS A 528 22.83 20.38 -2.24
C HIS A 528 23.97 21.20 -2.76
N LEU A 529 25.10 21.13 -2.07
CA LEU A 529 26.31 21.85 -2.43
C LEU A 529 27.33 20.80 -2.89
N LEU A 530 27.02 20.15 -4.02
CA LEU A 530 27.78 19.01 -4.54
C LEU A 530 28.93 19.53 -5.40
N HIS A 531 30.15 19.40 -4.87
CA HIS A 531 31.36 19.46 -5.66
C HIS A 531 31.78 18.03 -6.00
N THR A 532 31.45 17.54 -7.20
CA THR A 532 32.01 16.25 -7.67
C THR A 532 33.25 16.53 -8.52
N ASP A 533 34.40 16.17 -7.98
CA ASP A 533 35.65 16.06 -8.75
C ASP A 533 35.52 14.87 -9.71
N LEU A 534 34.97 15.10 -10.91
CA LEU A 534 34.89 14.12 -11.99
C LEU A 534 35.90 14.45 -13.08
N SER A 535 37.18 14.57 -12.69
CA SER A 535 38.27 14.37 -13.62
C SER A 535 38.70 12.90 -13.65
N ASP A 536 37.85 11.98 -14.13
CA ASP A 536 38.32 10.96 -15.09
C ASP A 536 37.21 10.03 -15.63
N LYS A 537 37.10 10.07 -16.97
CA LYS A 537 36.71 9.00 -17.91
C LYS A 537 35.22 8.64 -18.07
N GLY A 538 34.62 9.33 -19.05
CA GLY A 538 34.15 8.61 -20.24
C GLY A 538 32.65 8.59 -20.53
N THR A 539 32.01 9.74 -20.69
CA THR A 539 30.95 9.99 -21.68
C THR A 539 30.70 11.49 -21.75
N GLY A 540 30.99 12.11 -22.90
CA GLY A 540 31.13 13.56 -23.01
C GLY A 540 29.84 14.35 -22.80
N TYR A 541 29.81 15.15 -21.73
CA TYR A 541 29.28 16.52 -21.69
C TYR A 541 30.19 17.36 -20.77
N LEU A 542 30.38 18.64 -21.15
CA LEU A 542 31.45 19.54 -20.72
C LEU A 542 31.45 19.96 -19.23
N SER A 543 32.66 19.99 -18.66
CA SER A 543 33.31 21.01 -17.79
C SER A 543 32.48 21.74 -16.71
N THR A 544 32.97 21.71 -15.46
CA THR A 544 33.13 22.93 -14.65
C THR A 544 34.49 22.98 -13.96
N ASP A 545 34.88 24.22 -13.70
CA ASP A 545 36.18 24.77 -13.42
C ASP A 545 36.48 24.87 -11.93
N HIS A 546 37.76 24.90 -11.62
CA HIS A 546 38.31 25.17 -10.28
C HIS A 546 37.75 26.50 -9.72
N ASN A 547 37.07 26.45 -8.56
CA ASN A 547 36.80 27.57 -7.61
C ASN A 547 35.51 28.44 -7.76
N SER A 548 34.29 27.88 -7.74
CA SER A 548 33.04 28.69 -7.79
C SER A 548 32.15 28.67 -6.54
N ALA A 549 32.62 28.23 -5.35
CA ALA A 549 31.82 28.31 -4.13
C ALA A 549 31.42 29.78 -3.82
N GLY A 550 30.13 30.09 -3.96
CA GLY A 550 29.57 31.41 -3.66
C GLY A 550 29.55 31.71 -2.16
N ARG A 551 29.20 32.94 -1.75
CA ARG A 551 29.15 33.31 -0.31
C ARG A 551 28.08 32.57 0.49
N GLY A 552 27.17 31.86 -0.17
CA GLY A 552 26.08 31.12 0.45
C GLY A 552 24.80 31.96 0.57
N PHE A 553 23.97 31.68 1.57
CA PHE A 553 22.66 32.35 1.72
C PHE A 553 22.35 32.76 3.15
N SER A 554 21.45 33.73 3.26
CA SER A 554 20.81 34.16 4.50
C SER A 554 19.30 34.32 4.27
N ILE A 555 18.50 33.66 5.09
CA ILE A 555 17.04 33.59 5.00
C ILE A 555 16.46 33.92 6.36
N ASN A 556 15.57 34.91 6.41
CA ASN A 556 14.80 35.21 7.60
C ASN A 556 13.56 34.33 7.66
N TYR A 557 13.24 33.80 8.85
CA TYR A 557 12.04 33.03 9.11
C TYR A 557 11.32 33.51 10.38
N GLN A 558 9.99 33.47 10.37
CA GLN A 558 9.13 33.81 11.50
C GLN A 558 7.74 33.18 11.33
N ILE A 559 6.90 33.19 12.37
CA ILE A 559 5.48 32.89 12.24
C ILE A 559 4.81 34.00 11.42
N ALA A 560 4.02 33.58 10.43
CA ALA A 560 3.22 34.43 9.57
C ALA A 560 1.85 34.65 10.20
N ASP A 561 1.45 35.91 10.32
CA ASP A 561 0.04 36.27 10.54
C ASP A 561 -0.82 35.69 9.38
N CYS A 562 -2.06 35.28 9.65
CA CYS A 562 -2.95 34.79 8.60
C CYS A 562 -3.42 35.91 7.65
N ASN A 563 -3.18 37.18 8.01
CA ASN A 563 -3.33 38.32 7.13
C ASN A 563 -2.21 38.38 6.09
N GLN A 564 -2.56 38.40 4.81
CA GLN A 564 -1.59 38.34 3.71
C GLN A 564 -1.85 39.41 2.63
N ASN A 565 -0.76 40.00 2.13
CA ASN A 565 -0.78 40.91 0.98
C ASN A 565 -0.01 40.25 -0.17
N VAL A 566 -0.73 39.88 -1.22
CA VAL A 566 -0.20 39.08 -2.34
C VAL A 566 -0.14 39.96 -3.58
N THR A 567 1.04 40.09 -4.18
CA THR A 567 1.28 40.99 -5.34
C THR A 567 1.63 40.27 -6.65
N SER A 568 1.65 38.93 -6.64
CA SER A 568 1.96 38.11 -7.81
C SER A 568 0.81 38.09 -8.82
N GLY A 569 1.14 37.94 -10.11
CA GLY A 569 0.16 37.87 -11.19
C GLY A 569 -0.58 36.53 -11.31
N TYR A 570 -0.14 35.49 -10.59
CA TYR A 570 -0.74 34.16 -10.53
C TYR A 570 -0.25 33.42 -9.27
N GLY A 571 -0.96 32.40 -8.80
CA GLY A 571 -0.57 31.60 -7.64
C GLY A 571 -1.73 30.85 -6.97
N HIS A 572 -1.50 30.40 -5.73
CA HIS A 572 -2.49 29.68 -4.91
C HIS A 572 -2.73 30.39 -3.58
N LEU A 573 -3.95 30.27 -3.06
CA LEU A 573 -4.33 30.72 -1.72
C LEU A 573 -5.01 29.57 -0.98
N MET A 574 -4.62 29.37 0.27
CA MET A 574 -5.15 28.31 1.14
C MET A 574 -5.62 28.91 2.47
N SER A 575 -6.72 28.40 3.02
CA SER A 575 -7.12 28.72 4.40
C SER A 575 -6.06 28.27 5.41
N PRO A 576 -6.06 28.83 6.64
CA PRO A 576 -5.33 28.24 7.76
C PRO A 576 -5.74 26.77 7.97
N GLY A 577 -4.77 25.88 8.23
CA GLY A 577 -5.00 24.45 8.48
C GLY A 577 -5.14 23.53 7.25
N TYR A 578 -5.43 24.04 6.05
CA TYR A 578 -5.69 23.20 4.85
C TYR A 578 -4.50 22.27 4.51
N PRO A 579 -4.71 20.98 4.17
CA PRO A 579 -6.00 20.29 3.94
C PRO A 579 -6.67 19.75 5.22
N VAL A 580 -6.11 20.00 6.41
CA VAL A 580 -6.70 19.65 7.70
C VAL A 580 -7.76 20.69 8.07
N SER A 581 -8.64 20.35 9.03
CA SER A 581 -9.72 21.25 9.43
C SER A 581 -9.21 22.56 10.06
N TYR A 582 -9.78 23.71 9.70
CA TYR A 582 -9.46 25.00 10.31
C TYR A 582 -9.96 25.10 11.76
N HIS A 583 -9.31 25.86 12.64
CA HIS A 583 -9.81 26.10 14.00
C HIS A 583 -10.95 27.14 14.06
N SER A 584 -11.66 27.14 15.19
CA SER A 584 -12.72 28.09 15.49
C SER A 584 -12.18 29.50 15.83
N ASN A 585 -12.95 30.55 15.53
CA ASN A 585 -12.70 31.96 15.83
C ASN A 585 -11.54 32.66 15.08
N HIS A 586 -11.25 32.27 13.83
CA HIS A 586 -10.33 33.01 12.97
C HIS A 586 -11.01 34.21 12.29
N ASP A 587 -10.26 35.30 12.09
CA ASP A 587 -10.62 36.43 11.20
C ASP A 587 -9.37 36.84 10.39
N CYS A 588 -9.27 36.34 9.16
CA CYS A 588 -8.11 36.46 8.29
C CYS A 588 -8.45 37.25 7.04
N THR A 589 -7.52 38.14 6.63
CA THR A 589 -7.71 39.00 5.46
C THR A 589 -6.62 38.78 4.41
N THR A 590 -7.02 38.70 3.14
CA THR A 590 -6.08 38.61 2.01
C THR A 590 -6.33 39.74 1.03
N ARG A 591 -5.30 40.55 0.76
CA ARG A 591 -5.33 41.57 -0.30
C ARG A 591 -4.52 41.06 -1.50
N LEU A 592 -5.21 40.74 -2.58
CA LEU A 592 -4.59 40.26 -3.81
C LEU A 592 -4.49 41.42 -4.81
N THR A 593 -3.30 41.72 -5.30
CA THR A 593 -3.03 42.80 -6.28
C THR A 593 -2.22 42.25 -7.44
N SER A 594 -2.81 42.20 -8.64
CA SER A 594 -2.09 41.86 -9.88
C SER A 594 -1.53 43.11 -10.56
N PRO A 595 -0.62 42.97 -11.55
CA PRO A 595 -0.05 44.11 -12.26
C PRO A 595 -1.10 45.07 -12.83
N PRO A 596 -0.85 46.39 -12.86
CA PRO A 596 -1.81 47.36 -13.40
C PRO A 596 -2.24 47.03 -14.83
N GLY A 597 -3.54 47.16 -15.12
CA GLY A 597 -4.11 46.86 -16.44
C GLY A 597 -4.41 45.38 -16.70
N THR A 598 -4.35 44.53 -15.66
CA THR A 598 -4.74 43.11 -15.74
C THR A 598 -6.06 42.84 -15.00
N PHE A 599 -6.73 41.75 -15.33
CA PHE A 599 -7.96 41.28 -14.69
C PHE A 599 -7.70 39.97 -13.95
N LEU A 600 -8.06 39.90 -12.67
CA LEU A 600 -7.91 38.70 -11.85
C LEU A 600 -9.02 37.68 -12.13
N THR A 601 -8.64 36.40 -12.13
CA THR A 601 -9.58 35.26 -12.18
C THR A 601 -9.26 34.30 -11.04
N LEU A 602 -10.27 33.88 -10.27
CA LEU A 602 -10.16 32.90 -9.19
C LEU A 602 -10.90 31.61 -9.56
N TYR A 603 -10.24 30.47 -9.35
CA TYR A 603 -10.79 29.12 -9.47
C TYR A 603 -10.76 28.45 -8.10
N PHE A 604 -11.81 27.72 -7.74
CA PHE A 604 -11.98 27.13 -6.41
C PHE A 604 -11.82 25.61 -6.49
N ASP A 605 -11.16 25.03 -5.48
CA ASP A 605 -10.99 23.57 -5.33
C ASP A 605 -11.62 23.01 -4.02
N ASN A 606 -11.75 23.83 -2.96
CA ASN A 606 -12.48 23.55 -1.70
C ASN A 606 -13.00 24.88 -1.09
N PHE A 607 -13.98 24.90 -0.18
CA PHE A 607 -14.78 26.12 0.02
C PHE A 607 -15.32 26.50 1.44
N VAL A 608 -14.90 27.70 1.94
CA VAL A 608 -15.63 28.67 2.81
C VAL A 608 -14.96 30.07 2.68
N LEU A 609 -15.60 31.13 2.13
CA LEU A 609 -14.97 32.47 1.99
C LEU A 609 -15.93 33.63 1.60
N GLU A 610 -15.62 34.87 2.03
CA GLU A 610 -16.20 36.13 1.51
C GLU A 610 -15.21 36.86 0.56
N ILE A 611 -15.67 37.34 -0.60
CA ILE A 611 -14.82 37.95 -1.65
C ILE A 611 -15.44 39.26 -2.18
N ARG A 612 -14.63 40.32 -2.24
CA ARG A 612 -15.02 41.66 -2.69
C ARG A 612 -14.10 42.18 -3.82
N ASP A 613 -14.69 42.87 -4.80
CA ASP A 613 -14.00 43.45 -5.97
C ASP A 613 -13.43 44.83 -5.63
N GLY A 614 -12.15 44.89 -5.34
CA GLY A 614 -11.47 46.09 -4.88
C GLY A 614 -10.63 45.87 -3.62
N PRO A 615 -9.98 46.92 -3.10
CA PRO A 615 -8.89 46.78 -2.14
C PRO A 615 -9.30 46.66 -0.66
N SER A 616 -10.60 46.70 -0.34
CA SER A 616 -11.05 46.88 1.05
C SER A 616 -12.36 46.15 1.36
N SER A 617 -12.68 46.04 2.66
CA SER A 617 -13.94 45.48 3.14
C SER A 617 -15.18 46.27 2.71
N THR A 618 -15.04 47.53 2.30
CA THR A 618 -16.14 48.35 1.77
C THR A 618 -16.34 48.21 0.27
N SER A 619 -15.51 47.41 -0.40
CA SER A 619 -15.61 47.14 -1.84
C SER A 619 -16.85 46.29 -2.19
N SER A 620 -17.27 46.33 -3.46
CA SER A 620 -18.47 45.62 -3.91
C SER A 620 -18.32 44.12 -3.71
N GLU A 621 -19.29 43.50 -3.04
CA GLU A 621 -19.31 42.06 -2.82
C GLU A 621 -19.49 41.32 -4.14
N VAL A 622 -18.55 40.42 -4.42
CA VAL A 622 -18.61 39.54 -5.60
C VAL A 622 -19.21 38.21 -5.23
N PHE A 623 -18.94 37.77 -4.01
CA PHE A 623 -19.31 36.45 -3.56
C PHE A 623 -19.27 36.32 -2.02
N PHE A 624 -20.28 35.69 -1.45
CA PHE A 624 -20.39 35.32 -0.03
C PHE A 624 -21.02 33.93 0.07
N GLY A 625 -20.37 32.98 0.73
CA GLY A 625 -20.93 31.63 0.90
C GLY A 625 -20.17 30.75 1.88
N CYS A 626 -20.84 29.68 2.32
CA CYS A 626 -20.31 28.63 3.20
C CYS A 626 -20.85 27.24 2.75
N GLY A 627 -20.17 26.15 3.11
CA GLY A 627 -20.61 24.77 2.88
C GLY A 627 -19.77 23.99 1.86
N SER A 628 -20.17 22.74 1.56
CA SER A 628 -19.38 21.81 0.71
C SER A 628 -19.56 21.99 -0.80
N PHE A 629 -20.24 23.05 -1.25
CA PHE A 629 -20.52 23.29 -2.67
C PHE A 629 -19.48 24.24 -3.27
N LEU A 630 -18.79 23.77 -4.31
CA LEU A 630 -17.75 24.51 -5.02
C LEU A 630 -18.31 25.72 -5.79
N PRO A 631 -17.82 26.95 -5.55
CA PRO A 631 -18.27 28.14 -6.28
C PRO A 631 -17.88 28.10 -7.76
N ASN A 632 -18.67 28.79 -8.58
CA ASN A 632 -18.25 29.10 -9.95
C ASN A 632 -17.01 30.03 -9.92
N PRO A 633 -16.12 29.94 -10.93
CA PRO A 633 -14.97 30.85 -11.02
C PRO A 633 -15.37 32.32 -10.99
N ILE A 634 -14.56 33.12 -10.31
CA ILE A 634 -14.79 34.57 -10.17
C ILE A 634 -13.91 35.31 -11.16
N PHE A 635 -14.54 36.14 -11.99
CA PHE A 635 -13.88 37.01 -12.95
C PHE A 635 -13.92 38.47 -12.45
N ALA A 636 -12.84 38.92 -11.82
CA ALA A 636 -12.76 40.22 -11.19
C ALA A 636 -12.81 41.35 -12.23
N SER A 637 -13.42 42.46 -11.85
CA SER A 637 -13.45 43.68 -12.65
C SER A 637 -12.20 44.54 -12.48
N SER A 638 -11.50 44.34 -11.36
CA SER A 638 -10.29 45.03 -10.91
C SER A 638 -9.04 44.15 -10.99
N ASN A 639 -7.86 44.79 -10.92
CA ASN A 639 -6.58 44.13 -10.65
C ASN A 639 -6.35 43.93 -9.14
N GLN A 640 -7.35 44.22 -8.30
CA GLN A 640 -7.30 44.11 -6.84
C GLN A 640 -8.54 43.40 -6.29
N LEU A 641 -8.32 42.42 -5.42
CA LEU A 641 -9.37 41.71 -4.70
C LEU A 641 -9.11 41.73 -3.19
N TYR A 642 -10.18 41.81 -2.42
CA TYR A 642 -10.17 41.68 -0.97
C TYR A 642 -10.94 40.43 -0.58
N LEU A 643 -10.25 39.50 0.08
CA LEU A 643 -10.82 38.24 0.54
C LEU A 643 -10.82 38.24 2.07
N LYS A 644 -11.93 37.82 2.65
CA LYS A 644 -12.10 37.69 4.10
C LYS A 644 -12.52 36.26 4.45
N PHE A 645 -11.77 35.64 5.34
CA PHE A 645 -12.05 34.31 5.88
C PHE A 645 -12.31 34.43 7.38
N PHE A 646 -13.50 34.04 7.83
CA PHE A 646 -13.83 34.03 9.25
C PHE A 646 -14.47 32.71 9.65
N THR A 647 -14.20 32.24 10.86
CA THR A 647 -14.72 30.98 11.41
C THR A 647 -15.41 31.23 12.75
N ASP A 648 -16.45 30.45 13.05
CA ASP A 648 -17.21 30.56 14.30
C ASP A 648 -16.60 29.69 15.42
N GLY A 649 -17.31 29.55 16.55
CA GLY A 649 -16.85 28.83 17.73
C GLY A 649 -17.06 27.31 17.73
N SER A 650 -17.76 26.73 16.75
CA SER A 650 -18.46 25.45 16.96
C SER A 650 -18.36 24.39 15.86
N GLU A 651 -17.81 24.68 14.67
CA GLU A 651 -17.54 23.65 13.64
C GLU A 651 -16.24 23.93 12.85
N THR A 652 -15.54 22.86 12.44
CA THR A 652 -14.27 22.93 11.72
C THR A 652 -14.32 22.07 10.46
N PHE A 653 -13.92 22.62 9.31
CA PHE A 653 -13.91 21.92 8.01
C PHE A 653 -12.56 22.09 7.32
N GLU A 654 -12.27 21.34 6.26
CA GLU A 654 -10.96 21.36 5.56
C GLU A 654 -10.56 22.75 5.04
N GLY A 655 -11.51 23.68 4.85
CA GLY A 655 -11.26 25.07 4.49
C GLY A 655 -11.31 25.35 2.98
N TYR A 656 -10.47 26.26 2.46
CA TYR A 656 -10.47 26.63 1.05
C TYR A 656 -9.12 26.49 0.37
N GLN A 657 -9.17 26.16 -0.93
CA GLN A 657 -8.06 26.23 -1.87
C GLN A 657 -8.51 27.03 -3.10
N ILE A 658 -7.74 28.05 -3.46
CA ILE A 658 -8.02 28.94 -4.59
C ILE A 658 -6.78 29.03 -5.48
N THR A 659 -6.96 28.71 -6.76
CA THR A 659 -5.98 29.02 -7.80
C THR A 659 -6.34 30.36 -8.44
N TYR A 660 -5.41 31.31 -8.53
CA TYR A 660 -5.64 32.60 -9.19
C TYR A 660 -4.66 32.89 -10.31
N THR A 661 -5.13 33.65 -11.29
CA THR A 661 -4.32 34.14 -12.41
C THR A 661 -4.80 35.52 -12.86
N SER A 662 -3.95 36.25 -13.57
CA SER A 662 -4.27 37.56 -14.12
C SER A 662 -3.94 37.64 -15.60
N SER A 663 -4.74 38.40 -16.34
CA SER A 663 -4.57 38.59 -17.78
C SER A 663 -4.79 40.03 -18.20
N SER A 664 -3.97 40.50 -19.13
CA SER A 664 -4.10 41.80 -19.77
C SER A 664 -5.08 41.81 -20.95
N VAL A 665 -5.61 40.65 -21.36
CA VAL A 665 -6.41 40.51 -22.58
C VAL A 665 -7.86 40.91 -22.36
N SER A 666 -8.59 40.22 -21.47
CA SER A 666 -9.94 40.57 -21.06
C SER A 666 -10.38 39.76 -19.83
N ARG A 667 -11.49 40.16 -19.19
CA ARG A 667 -12.04 39.46 -18.01
C ARG A 667 -12.35 38.00 -18.35
N GLY A 668 -11.72 37.09 -17.60
CA GLY A 668 -11.85 35.63 -17.78
C GLY A 668 -11.10 35.03 -18.96
N CYS A 669 -10.27 35.79 -19.66
CA CYS A 669 -9.49 35.29 -20.78
C CYS A 669 -8.02 35.06 -20.41
N GLY A 670 -7.65 33.79 -20.23
CA GLY A 670 -6.25 33.36 -20.16
C GLY A 670 -5.48 33.85 -18.93
N GLY A 671 -4.21 33.45 -18.88
CA GLY A 671 -3.27 33.67 -17.76
C GLY A 671 -2.49 32.38 -17.45
N PRO A 672 -1.23 32.46 -16.97
CA PRO A 672 -0.49 31.26 -16.56
C PRO A 672 -1.18 30.62 -15.35
N LEU A 673 -1.43 29.32 -15.44
CA LEU A 673 -1.88 28.47 -14.33
C LEU A 673 -0.73 27.50 -13.99
N ALA A 674 -0.37 27.41 -12.71
CA ALA A 674 0.68 26.54 -12.21
C ALA A 674 0.10 25.67 -11.09
N GLY A 675 0.47 24.38 -11.01
CA GLY A 675 -0.01 23.45 -9.97
C GLY A 675 -0.08 22.00 -10.46
N THR A 676 -0.18 21.06 -9.52
CA THR A 676 -0.30 19.61 -9.80
C THR A 676 -1.75 19.17 -10.08
N SER A 677 -2.74 20.00 -9.73
CA SER A 677 -4.17 19.83 -10.01
C SER A 677 -4.90 21.19 -9.98
N GLY A 678 -6.09 21.28 -10.59
CA GLY A 678 -6.93 22.49 -10.58
C GLY A 678 -8.11 22.38 -11.57
N SER A 679 -9.03 23.34 -11.52
CA SER A 679 -10.17 23.44 -12.45
C SER A 679 -10.16 24.76 -13.21
N PHE A 680 -10.69 24.76 -14.43
CA PHE A 680 -10.91 25.98 -15.21
C PHE A 680 -12.27 25.91 -15.90
N THR A 681 -12.91 27.06 -16.12
CA THR A 681 -14.15 27.16 -16.88
C THR A 681 -14.07 28.33 -17.85
N GLU A 682 -14.84 28.24 -18.93
CA GLU A 682 -15.00 29.39 -19.82
C GLU A 682 -15.76 30.54 -19.13
N PRO A 683 -15.56 31.81 -19.55
CA PRO A 683 -16.23 32.97 -18.95
C PRO A 683 -17.76 32.99 -19.01
N LYS A 684 -18.36 32.14 -19.85
CA LYS A 684 -19.81 32.09 -20.08
C LYS A 684 -20.47 30.78 -19.61
N PHE A 685 -19.76 29.90 -18.92
CA PHE A 685 -20.33 28.68 -18.35
C PHE A 685 -21.40 29.02 -17.29
N PRO A 686 -22.56 28.34 -17.24
CA PRO A 686 -23.02 27.21 -18.07
C PRO A 686 -23.82 27.63 -19.32
N ARG A 687 -23.86 28.93 -19.66
CA ARG A 687 -24.73 29.51 -20.70
C ARG A 687 -24.23 29.34 -22.15
N GLY A 688 -23.05 28.75 -22.35
CA GLY A 688 -22.50 28.40 -23.65
C GLY A 688 -22.02 29.58 -24.50
N LEU A 689 -21.11 29.31 -25.43
CA LEU A 689 -20.52 30.29 -26.34
C LEU A 689 -21.45 30.65 -27.51
N PRO A 690 -21.41 31.90 -28.02
CA PRO A 690 -21.99 32.22 -29.32
C PRO A 690 -21.28 31.47 -30.46
N VAL A 691 -22.01 31.22 -31.55
CA VAL A 691 -21.50 30.61 -32.78
C VAL A 691 -20.30 31.43 -33.30
N GLN A 692 -19.20 30.76 -33.64
CA GLN A 692 -17.88 31.30 -34.06
C GLN A 692 -16.86 31.65 -32.94
N SER A 693 -16.86 30.92 -31.84
CA SER A 693 -15.80 31.02 -30.82
C SER A 693 -14.69 29.98 -31.08
N HIS A 694 -13.45 30.43 -31.30
CA HIS A 694 -12.27 29.54 -31.41
C HIS A 694 -11.48 29.54 -30.09
N LEU A 695 -11.47 28.41 -29.37
CA LEU A 695 -10.66 28.21 -28.17
C LEU A 695 -9.38 27.45 -28.54
N ARG A 696 -8.21 27.92 -28.09
CA ARG A 696 -6.92 27.24 -28.26
C ARG A 696 -6.25 27.08 -26.90
N MET A 697 -5.94 25.83 -26.52
CA MET A 697 -5.21 25.49 -25.30
C MET A 697 -3.81 25.03 -25.69
N ASN A 698 -2.77 25.64 -25.12
CA ASN A 698 -1.38 25.19 -25.30
C ASN A 698 -0.86 24.72 -23.93
N ILE A 699 -0.51 23.44 -23.81
CA ILE A 699 0.15 22.90 -22.63
C ILE A 699 1.65 22.89 -22.93
N LEU A 700 2.44 23.70 -22.22
CA LEU A 700 3.89 23.79 -22.42
C LEU A 700 4.61 23.00 -21.33
N GLN A 701 5.38 22.00 -21.75
CA GLN A 701 6.28 21.23 -20.92
C GLN A 701 7.56 22.04 -20.68
N ILE A 702 7.93 22.27 -19.42
CA ILE A 702 9.26 22.79 -19.06
C ILE A 702 9.86 21.89 -17.99
N THR A 703 10.42 20.76 -18.44
CA THR A 703 11.67 20.12 -17.97
C THR A 703 11.77 18.70 -18.55
N ALA A 704 13.01 18.31 -18.84
CA ALA A 704 13.38 16.99 -19.35
C ALA A 704 13.78 16.11 -18.17
N THR A 705 12.87 15.30 -17.63
CA THR A 705 13.10 13.97 -16.96
C THR A 705 11.94 13.51 -16.08
N VAL A 706 10.68 13.51 -16.55
CA VAL A 706 9.65 12.62 -15.98
C VAL A 706 8.74 12.08 -17.08
N ASN A 707 8.71 10.76 -17.26
CA ASN A 707 7.73 10.08 -18.11
C ASN A 707 6.37 10.06 -17.39
N ILE A 708 5.52 11.07 -17.59
CA ILE A 708 4.12 10.99 -17.18
C ILE A 708 3.41 10.01 -18.12
N ARG A 709 2.90 8.89 -17.59
CA ARG A 709 2.16 7.89 -18.39
C ARG A 709 0.65 8.20 -18.53
N LYS A 710 0.09 9.22 -17.86
CA LYS A 710 -1.35 9.56 -17.94
C LYS A 710 -1.67 10.99 -17.49
N PHE A 711 -2.41 11.74 -18.31
CA PHE A 711 -3.08 12.99 -17.95
C PHE A 711 -4.60 12.79 -18.16
N ILE A 712 -5.44 13.09 -17.17
CA ILE A 712 -6.89 12.88 -17.24
C ILE A 712 -7.58 14.25 -17.16
N ILE A 713 -8.24 14.67 -18.25
CA ILE A 713 -9.11 15.85 -18.27
C ILE A 713 -10.56 15.34 -18.28
N ARG A 714 -11.36 15.68 -17.25
CA ARG A 714 -12.80 15.39 -17.23
C ARG A 714 -13.57 16.61 -17.71
N PHE A 715 -14.37 16.46 -18.76
CA PHE A 715 -15.31 17.49 -19.21
C PHE A 715 -16.66 17.25 -18.55
N VAL A 716 -17.21 18.26 -17.88
CA VAL A 716 -18.59 18.23 -17.38
C VAL A 716 -19.48 18.93 -18.41
N THR A 717 -20.38 18.20 -19.05
CA THR A 717 -21.38 18.78 -19.97
C THR A 717 -22.77 18.68 -19.36
N ASN A 718 -23.64 19.63 -19.70
CA ASN A 718 -24.96 19.81 -19.08
C ASN A 718 -26.03 18.88 -19.70
N SER A 719 -25.69 17.61 -19.97
CA SER A 719 -26.67 16.59 -20.34
C SER A 719 -26.79 15.58 -19.21
N ALA A 720 -28.02 15.24 -18.85
CA ALA A 720 -28.36 14.39 -17.71
C ALA A 720 -27.99 12.89 -17.90
N ASN A 721 -26.92 12.56 -18.62
CA ASN A 721 -26.44 11.18 -18.76
C ASN A 721 -24.91 11.12 -18.93
N ALA A 722 -24.27 10.39 -18.01
CA ALA A 722 -22.95 9.76 -18.06
C ALA A 722 -21.70 10.64 -18.31
N GLY A 723 -20.74 10.54 -17.38
CA GLY A 723 -19.41 11.12 -17.52
C GLY A 723 -18.54 10.33 -18.50
N ASP A 724 -18.27 10.91 -19.66
CA ASP A 724 -17.27 10.39 -20.59
C ASP A 724 -15.88 10.95 -20.28
N THR A 725 -14.92 10.06 -20.04
CA THR A 725 -13.50 10.38 -19.89
C THR A 725 -12.81 10.21 -21.24
N VAL A 726 -12.29 11.28 -21.84
CA VAL A 726 -11.56 11.20 -23.12
C VAL A 726 -10.05 11.21 -22.85
N LEU A 727 -9.34 10.17 -23.29
CA LEU A 727 -7.87 10.07 -23.25
C LEU A 727 -7.25 10.60 -24.55
N PHE A 728 -6.26 11.48 -24.46
CA PHE A 728 -5.45 11.94 -25.60
C PHE A 728 -3.98 11.53 -25.45
N TRP A 729 -3.34 11.16 -26.58
CA TRP A 729 -1.90 10.95 -26.73
C TRP A 729 -1.32 12.08 -27.60
N PHE A 730 -0.16 12.65 -27.25
CA PHE A 730 0.49 13.72 -28.03
C PHE A 730 1.82 13.28 -28.67
N GLN A 731 2.05 13.73 -29.91
CA GLN A 731 3.32 13.68 -30.64
C GLN A 731 3.64 15.12 -31.09
N SER A 732 4.80 15.68 -30.71
CA SER A 732 5.12 17.10 -30.95
C SER A 732 5.91 17.35 -32.25
N ARG A 733 5.43 18.26 -33.09
CA ARG A 733 6.22 19.25 -33.85
C ARG A 733 5.28 20.42 -34.18
N ILE A 734 5.72 21.68 -34.05
CA ILE A 734 5.45 22.80 -34.98
C ILE A 734 6.06 24.13 -34.49
N HIS A 735 6.46 24.95 -35.47
CA HIS A 735 7.13 26.24 -35.45
C HIS A 735 6.32 27.44 -34.90
N LYS A 736 7.10 28.47 -34.49
CA LYS A 736 6.71 29.84 -34.08
C LYS A 736 5.54 30.45 -34.89
N LEU A 737 4.58 31.05 -34.18
CA LEU A 737 3.64 32.07 -34.66
C LEU A 737 3.44 33.15 -33.58
N ASN A 738 3.22 34.38 -34.04
CA ASN A 738 3.13 35.62 -33.26
C ASN A 738 1.65 35.89 -32.90
N PHE A 739 1.30 36.19 -31.64
CA PHE A 739 -0.09 36.35 -31.19
C PHE A 739 -0.33 37.71 -30.51
N SER A 740 -1.34 38.46 -30.97
CA SER A 740 -1.79 39.71 -30.35
C SER A 740 -3.30 39.82 -30.13
N THR A 741 -4.10 38.76 -30.29
CA THR A 741 -5.59 38.85 -30.19
C THR A 741 -6.33 37.58 -29.71
N LEU A 742 -5.67 36.57 -29.15
CA LEU A 742 -6.33 35.31 -28.75
C LEU A 742 -6.37 35.10 -27.23
N CYS A 743 -7.50 34.62 -26.70
CA CYS A 743 -7.58 34.11 -25.33
C CYS A 743 -6.89 32.73 -25.28
N GLU A 744 -5.62 32.71 -24.90
CA GLU A 744 -4.84 31.48 -24.72
C GLU A 744 -4.76 31.10 -23.23
N PHE A 745 -4.96 29.82 -22.94
CA PHE A 745 -4.64 29.22 -21.64
C PHE A 745 -3.32 28.45 -21.78
N SER A 746 -2.34 28.80 -20.93
CA SER A 746 -1.03 28.17 -20.88
C SER A 746 -0.85 27.48 -19.53
N PHE A 747 -0.76 26.15 -19.53
CA PHE A 747 -0.42 25.37 -18.34
C PHE A 747 1.09 25.25 -18.20
N LEU A 748 1.60 25.63 -17.03
CA LEU A 748 2.98 25.41 -16.60
C LEU A 748 2.94 24.26 -15.58
N VAL A 749 3.23 23.05 -16.05
CA VAL A 749 3.34 21.88 -15.17
C VAL A 749 4.78 21.83 -14.70
N SER A 750 5.03 22.27 -13.47
CA SER A 750 6.25 21.93 -12.74
C SER A 750 6.01 20.57 -12.10
N ILE A 751 6.69 19.53 -12.58
CA ILE A 751 6.70 18.20 -11.98
C ILE A 751 7.88 18.12 -11.04
#